data_AF-A0A942XTE0-F1
#
_entry.id   AF-A0A942XTE0-F1
#
_cell.length_a   1.000
_cell.length_b   1.000
_cell.length_c   1.000
_cell.angle_alpha   90.00
_cell.angle_beta   90.00
_cell.angle_gamma   90.00
#
_symmetry.space_group_name_H-M   'P 1'
#
loop_
_entity.id
_entity.type
_entity.pdbx_description
1 polymer ?
#
loop_
_entity_poly.entity_id
_entity_poly.type
_entity_poly.pdbx_seq_one_letter_code
_entity_poly.pdbx_strand_id
1 'polypeptide(L)'
;MKSKLYTTVCSVVSLLAAFSVNKAYSGGGPIYEPAEYRTYRVYDYSKTHDLDEYYGRWLPKQPKSKITQNCELWQELTSTAIPLDDIYQAVYRYTSKEIDRITDLIERPAQDTLMQNRFIGWIVTHKDRKIAELLSIMKLCEEIRMEQNDPWYYPTDKDQVSVTLSDVARRAMAYNEYRLRDRYALQAIRALFASSQYDRCINYWNEVQPLLPDGLIKQMIRPYIAGAYYRIGETERAMRLYAECGDIKSLLFCTKKQGKPMNEIGLLELLYNYDPDSPQIPEMLQERIATVEYDFRLGNFGGWDEVMRLRDFARKAAHEGKVSNRAMWYYTAAYLTDLDGDIQTASNLLSKAENVQGDDFIKESIMVLRIYLDAKSSIYNAKYEEKLLRQLRWLDNKIITNIDDRVRKATCEWFVIKYNRTCYYWNDMLRKIVFSVIVPRYIEQGNYTRAIQLANMADNNLLNIVNKQTAFFEVENRWEEKCISLSEYRKETKVHNALDYSNNLFALIDTVGVSHLIAYTERLQKPQTAFDRFINQRSYTDTDYFNEIIGTQCLREMRYADAIKYFSKVSAAFQYSLNTYKDGFMKWNPFSHGGERLPDNSDYKYNFAREMYSLEQSIKQTVDPNRKALLQIRYTIGLENSINRCWALTQYYKGSVFNWVVNYDWTKRPAWKRAEARQKRLLSDAFNMITDREVAADAQWILSRHWIVMKEYSATRRADYLRRHCDLWRDYVEQ
;
A
#
# COMPACT_ATOMS: atom_id res chain seq x y z
N MET A 1 24.18 31.13 48.70
CA MET A 1 24.53 30.68 47.32
C MET A 1 23.67 29.51 46.79
N LYS A 2 22.37 29.42 47.13
CA LYS A 2 21.45 28.42 46.55
C LYS A 2 20.19 29.01 45.88
N SER A 3 20.05 30.33 45.83
CA SER A 3 18.83 31.02 45.34
C SER A 3 18.95 31.63 43.93
N LYS A 4 20.16 31.81 43.38
CA LYS A 4 20.35 32.36 42.02
C LYS A 4 20.25 31.32 40.89
N LEU A 5 20.38 30.02 41.20
CA LEU A 5 20.29 28.95 40.21
C LEU A 5 18.84 28.59 39.85
N TYR A 6 17.89 28.71 40.79
CA TYR A 6 16.49 28.35 40.56
C TYR A 6 15.72 29.38 39.71
N THR A 7 16.01 30.67 39.88
CA THR A 7 15.33 31.76 39.15
C THR A 7 15.77 31.85 37.68
N THR A 8 17.03 31.52 37.40
CA THR A 8 17.56 31.47 36.03
C THR A 8 16.99 30.26 35.25
N VAL A 9 16.79 29.13 35.92
CA VAL A 9 16.17 27.94 35.30
C VAL A 9 14.67 28.15 35.04
N CYS A 10 13.90 28.77 35.93
CA CYS A 10 12.47 29.02 35.69
C CYS A 10 12.19 30.11 34.64
N SER A 11 13.10 31.08 34.48
CA SER A 11 12.97 32.17 33.50
C SER A 11 13.34 31.71 32.09
N VAL A 12 14.36 30.85 31.97
CA VAL A 12 14.72 30.18 30.70
C VAL A 12 13.66 29.13 30.33
N VAL A 13 13.04 28.43 31.29
CA VAL A 13 11.93 27.49 31.01
C VAL A 13 10.64 28.22 30.59
N SER A 14 10.40 29.44 31.09
CA SER A 14 9.24 30.26 30.68
C SER A 14 9.43 30.95 29.32
N LEU A 15 10.66 31.40 29.00
CA LEU A 15 11.01 31.90 27.67
C LEU A 15 11.06 30.78 26.62
N LEU A 16 11.51 29.57 26.99
CA LEU A 16 11.40 28.38 26.14
C LEU A 16 9.95 27.89 26.01
N ALA A 17 9.05 28.15 26.96
CA ALA A 17 7.62 27.85 26.81
C ALA A 17 6.88 28.92 25.95
N ALA A 18 7.34 30.18 25.96
CA ALA A 18 6.79 31.25 25.14
C ALA A 18 7.29 31.24 23.68
N PHE A 19 8.50 30.74 23.43
CA PHE A 19 9.12 30.67 22.09
C PHE A 19 9.45 29.27 21.58
N SER A 20 9.04 28.20 22.26
CA SER A 20 9.13 26.86 21.65
C SER A 20 8.13 26.73 20.50
N VAL A 21 8.69 26.56 19.30
CA VAL A 21 8.02 25.91 18.17
C VAL A 21 7.85 24.43 18.53
N ASN A 22 7.06 24.13 19.57
CA ASN A 22 6.58 22.77 19.80
C ASN A 22 5.73 22.43 18.57
N LYS A 23 6.24 21.47 17.79
CA LYS A 23 5.52 20.92 16.65
C LYS A 23 4.22 20.29 17.18
N ALA A 24 3.09 20.71 16.64
CA ALA A 24 1.78 20.18 16.99
C ALA A 24 1.04 19.84 15.70
N TYR A 25 0.50 18.63 15.62
CA TYR A 25 -0.09 18.10 14.41
C TYR A 25 -1.50 17.61 14.73
N SER A 26 -2.51 18.33 14.25
CA SER A 26 -3.90 17.85 14.22
C SER A 26 -4.26 17.28 12.83
N GLY A 27 -3.24 17.09 11.99
CA GLY A 27 -3.22 16.48 10.66
C GLY A 27 -1.77 16.14 10.22
N GLY A 28 -1.58 15.11 9.38
CA GLY A 28 -0.26 14.65 8.91
C GLY A 28 -0.28 14.10 7.47
N GLY A 29 0.87 13.95 6.83
CA GLY A 29 0.97 13.35 5.50
C GLY A 29 1.04 11.81 5.54
N PRO A 30 0.58 11.11 4.49
CA PRO A 30 0.74 9.66 4.36
C PRO A 30 2.21 9.27 4.24
N ILE A 31 2.56 8.03 4.63
CA ILE A 31 3.94 7.52 4.55
C ILE A 31 4.30 7.13 3.11
N TYR A 32 3.36 6.59 2.34
CA TYR A 32 3.58 6.15 0.96
C TYR A 32 2.98 7.13 -0.07
N GLU A 33 3.71 7.39 -1.15
CA GLU A 33 3.20 8.21 -2.25
C GLU A 33 2.31 7.39 -3.17
N PRO A 34 1.15 7.90 -3.63
CA PRO A 34 0.35 7.21 -4.64
C PRO A 34 1.13 6.91 -5.93
N ALA A 35 2.15 7.71 -6.26
CA ALA A 35 3.06 7.47 -7.38
C ALA A 35 3.84 6.16 -7.25
N GLU A 36 4.03 5.65 -6.03
CA GLU A 36 4.79 4.43 -5.73
C GLU A 36 3.96 3.14 -5.81
N TYR A 37 2.66 3.21 -6.11
CA TYR A 37 1.84 2.01 -6.25
C TYR A 37 2.27 1.18 -7.46
N ARG A 38 2.38 -0.14 -7.24
CA ARG A 38 2.76 -1.12 -8.27
C ARG A 38 1.67 -1.19 -9.33
N THR A 39 2.03 -0.82 -10.55
CA THR A 39 1.06 -0.71 -11.66
C THR A 39 1.11 -1.94 -12.55
N TYR A 40 2.32 -2.46 -12.77
CA TYR A 40 2.54 -3.61 -13.62
C TYR A 40 1.93 -4.87 -13.03
N ARG A 41 1.05 -5.53 -13.80
CA ARG A 41 0.61 -6.87 -13.45
C ARG A 41 0.36 -7.74 -14.69
N VAL A 42 0.93 -8.93 -14.68
CA VAL A 42 0.75 -9.98 -15.69
C VAL A 42 0.51 -11.35 -15.07
N TYR A 43 0.62 -11.45 -13.74
CA TYR A 43 0.41 -12.68 -13.00
C TYR A 43 -0.54 -12.46 -11.82
N ASP A 44 -1.54 -13.32 -11.73
CA ASP A 44 -2.55 -13.27 -10.67
C ASP A 44 -2.07 -14.03 -9.44
N TYR A 45 -1.41 -13.31 -8.53
CA TYR A 45 -0.93 -13.88 -7.27
C TYR A 45 -2.05 -14.51 -6.43
N SER A 46 -3.32 -14.12 -6.58
CA SER A 46 -4.41 -14.74 -5.81
C SER A 46 -4.57 -16.24 -6.10
N LYS A 47 -4.08 -16.72 -7.24
CA LYS A 47 -4.12 -18.14 -7.61
C LYS A 47 -3.09 -18.97 -6.84
N THR A 48 -1.93 -18.40 -6.55
CA THR A 48 -0.76 -19.13 -6.04
C THR A 48 -0.25 -18.61 -4.71
N HIS A 49 -0.82 -17.53 -4.19
CA HIS A 49 -0.43 -16.87 -2.95
C HIS A 49 -1.66 -16.61 -2.06
N ASP A 50 -1.49 -16.83 -0.76
CA ASP A 50 -2.40 -16.40 0.28
C ASP A 50 -1.95 -15.01 0.74
N LEU A 51 -2.86 -14.07 0.88
CA LEU A 51 -2.47 -12.77 1.44
C LEU A 51 -2.31 -12.91 2.95
N ASP A 52 -1.13 -12.60 3.47
CA ASP A 52 -0.87 -12.34 4.88
C ASP A 52 -1.76 -11.19 5.35
N GLU A 53 -2.77 -11.52 6.16
CA GLU A 53 -3.73 -10.56 6.70
C GLU A 53 -3.06 -9.42 7.49
N TYR A 54 -1.90 -9.67 8.11
CA TYR A 54 -1.27 -8.70 8.99
C TYR A 54 -0.35 -7.72 8.25
N TYR A 55 0.37 -8.19 7.24
CA TYR A 55 1.31 -7.37 6.48
C TYR A 55 0.81 -6.94 5.09
N GLY A 56 -0.34 -7.45 4.65
CA GLY A 56 -0.88 -7.18 3.32
C GLY A 56 0.03 -7.70 2.19
N ARG A 57 0.82 -8.75 2.47
CA ARG A 57 1.77 -9.35 1.52
C ARG A 57 1.24 -10.68 1.00
N TRP A 58 1.39 -10.92 -0.29
CA TRP A 58 1.12 -12.23 -0.87
C TRP A 58 2.23 -13.19 -0.42
N LEU A 59 1.88 -14.12 0.47
CA LEU A 59 2.71 -15.26 0.83
C LEU A 59 2.37 -16.41 -0.11
N PRO A 60 3.33 -17.17 -0.63
CA PRO A 60 3.02 -18.33 -1.46
C PRO A 60 2.04 -19.24 -0.73
N LYS A 61 0.91 -19.58 -1.39
CA LYS A 61 0.07 -20.70 -0.97
C LYS A 61 1.03 -21.85 -0.88
N GLN A 62 1.01 -22.60 0.21
CA GLN A 62 1.67 -23.89 0.21
C GLN A 62 0.96 -24.71 -0.88
N PRO A 63 1.57 -24.93 -2.07
CA PRO A 63 0.90 -25.75 -3.06
C PRO A 63 0.64 -27.10 -2.40
N LYS A 64 -0.52 -27.73 -2.66
CA LYS A 64 -0.73 -29.13 -2.25
C LYS A 64 0.52 -29.88 -2.69
N SER A 65 1.26 -30.42 -1.73
CA SER A 65 2.55 -31.03 -2.03
C SER A 65 2.35 -32.11 -3.09
N LYS A 66 3.35 -32.35 -3.96
CA LYS A 66 3.29 -33.48 -4.91
C LYS A 66 2.96 -34.79 -4.20
N ILE A 67 3.35 -34.91 -2.93
CA ILE A 67 3.00 -36.02 -2.04
C ILE A 67 1.48 -36.10 -1.83
N THR A 68 0.84 -35.02 -1.38
CA THR A 68 -0.61 -34.96 -1.14
C THR A 68 -1.39 -35.28 -2.40
N GLN A 69 -1.02 -34.67 -3.53
CA GLN A 69 -1.67 -34.95 -4.82
C GLN A 69 -1.53 -36.41 -5.24
N ASN A 70 -0.35 -37.03 -5.03
CA ASN A 70 -0.17 -38.45 -5.31
C ASN A 70 -1.01 -39.34 -4.37
N CYS A 71 -1.19 -38.96 -3.11
CA CYS A 71 -2.10 -39.66 -2.20
C CYS A 71 -3.56 -39.57 -2.68
N GLU A 72 -4.00 -38.42 -3.20
CA GLU A 72 -5.34 -38.27 -3.80
C GLU A 72 -5.50 -39.17 -5.03
N LEU A 73 -4.51 -39.24 -5.91
CA LEU A 73 -4.52 -40.18 -7.04
C LEU A 73 -4.55 -41.65 -6.61
N TRP A 74 -3.95 -41.99 -5.47
CA TRP A 74 -4.06 -43.35 -4.89
C TRP A 74 -5.45 -43.60 -4.32
N GLN A 75 -6.05 -42.58 -3.70
CA GLN A 75 -7.40 -42.62 -3.16
C GLN A 75 -8.43 -42.82 -4.29
N GLU A 76 -8.27 -42.14 -5.41
CA GLU A 76 -9.10 -42.31 -6.62
C GLU A 76 -9.01 -43.73 -7.20
N LEU A 77 -7.83 -44.37 -7.16
CA LEU A 77 -7.61 -45.75 -7.63
C LEU A 77 -8.16 -46.83 -6.69
N THR A 78 -8.55 -46.44 -5.47
CA THR A 78 -8.95 -47.36 -4.40
C THR A 78 -10.31 -46.99 -3.81
N SER A 79 -10.37 -46.06 -2.85
CA SER A 79 -11.62 -45.56 -2.27
C SER A 79 -11.46 -44.20 -1.60
N THR A 80 -12.42 -43.31 -1.83
CA THR A 80 -12.56 -42.01 -1.13
C THR A 80 -12.82 -42.14 0.38
N ALA A 81 -13.18 -43.33 0.86
CA ALA A 81 -13.35 -43.61 2.29
C ALA A 81 -12.00 -43.80 3.04
N ILE A 82 -10.90 -43.99 2.32
CA ILE A 82 -9.56 -44.17 2.89
C ILE A 82 -8.96 -42.78 3.15
N PRO A 83 -8.51 -42.45 4.37
CA PRO A 83 -7.84 -41.18 4.64
C PRO A 83 -6.53 -41.05 3.87
N LEU A 84 -6.21 -39.82 3.47
CA LEU A 84 -4.94 -39.52 2.82
C LEU A 84 -3.72 -39.81 3.70
N ASP A 85 -3.85 -39.73 5.03
CA ASP A 85 -2.76 -40.08 5.96
C ASP A 85 -2.44 -41.59 5.95
N ASP A 86 -3.46 -42.44 5.91
CA ASP A 86 -3.28 -43.90 5.81
C ASP A 86 -2.53 -44.27 4.51
N ILE A 87 -2.90 -43.63 3.39
CA ILE A 87 -2.20 -43.76 2.11
C ILE A 87 -0.77 -43.20 2.22
N TYR A 88 -0.59 -42.04 2.85
CA TYR A 88 0.72 -41.42 3.02
C TYR A 88 1.68 -42.32 3.81
N GLN A 89 1.22 -42.92 4.91
CA GLN A 89 2.02 -43.83 5.71
C GLN A 89 2.49 -45.03 4.87
N ALA A 90 1.57 -45.69 4.17
CA ALA A 90 1.90 -46.86 3.35
C ALA A 90 2.83 -46.52 2.18
N VAL A 91 2.56 -45.44 1.45
CA VAL A 91 3.28 -45.08 0.22
C VAL A 91 4.64 -44.45 0.54
N TYR A 92 4.79 -43.67 1.61
CA TYR A 92 5.99 -42.87 1.88
C TYR A 92 6.75 -43.22 3.16
N ARG A 93 6.11 -43.86 4.16
CA ARG A 93 6.74 -44.08 5.48
C ARG A 93 7.08 -45.53 5.78
N TYR A 94 6.25 -46.48 5.35
CA TYR A 94 6.51 -47.90 5.58
C TYR A 94 7.80 -48.36 4.90
N THR A 95 8.49 -49.29 5.56
CA THR A 95 9.72 -49.94 5.12
C THR A 95 9.42 -51.07 4.12
N SER A 96 10.43 -51.53 3.37
CA SER A 96 10.25 -52.69 2.47
C SER A 96 9.78 -53.93 3.25
N LYS A 97 10.37 -54.20 4.42
CA LYS A 97 9.99 -55.33 5.30
C LYS A 97 8.53 -55.28 5.73
N GLU A 98 7.99 -54.09 5.98
CA GLU A 98 6.57 -53.93 6.32
C GLU A 98 5.68 -54.21 5.11
N ILE A 99 6.03 -53.65 3.95
CA ILE A 99 5.24 -53.82 2.71
C ILE A 99 5.26 -55.26 2.20
N ASP A 100 6.37 -55.99 2.32
CA ASP A 100 6.48 -57.36 1.83
C ASP A 100 5.51 -58.34 2.53
N ARG A 101 5.14 -58.05 3.79
CA ARG A 101 4.13 -58.81 4.54
C ARG A 101 2.71 -58.70 3.94
N ILE A 102 2.42 -57.69 3.12
CA ILE A 102 1.07 -57.50 2.55
C ILE A 102 0.70 -58.67 1.64
N THR A 103 1.66 -59.23 0.90
CA THR A 103 1.42 -60.37 0.01
C THR A 103 0.97 -61.60 0.81
N ASP A 104 1.63 -61.88 1.93
CA ASP A 104 1.25 -62.96 2.84
C ASP A 104 -0.14 -62.72 3.45
N LEU A 105 -0.45 -61.48 3.84
CA LEU A 105 -1.75 -61.11 4.39
C LEU A 105 -2.91 -61.25 3.39
N ILE A 106 -2.66 -61.04 2.09
CA ILE A 106 -3.65 -61.30 1.02
C ILE A 106 -4.01 -62.79 0.96
N GLU A 107 -3.02 -63.68 1.13
CA GLU A 107 -3.22 -65.13 1.05
C GLU A 107 -3.77 -65.72 2.35
N ARG A 108 -3.30 -65.22 3.48
CA ARG A 108 -3.67 -65.67 4.83
C ARG A 108 -3.95 -64.45 5.71
N PRO A 109 -5.18 -63.90 5.67
CA PRO A 109 -5.55 -62.78 6.52
C PRO A 109 -5.36 -63.17 7.99
N ALA A 110 -4.41 -62.53 8.66
CA ALA A 110 -4.09 -62.73 10.05
C ALA A 110 -4.29 -61.42 10.83
N GLN A 111 -4.31 -61.52 12.16
CA GLN A 111 -4.34 -60.34 13.02
C GLN A 111 -2.95 -59.69 13.01
N ASP A 112 -2.72 -58.78 12.05
CA ASP A 112 -1.47 -58.04 11.87
C ASP A 112 -1.70 -56.54 12.13
N THR A 113 -0.69 -55.87 12.68
CA THR A 113 -0.74 -54.43 12.99
C THR A 113 -0.93 -53.57 11.74
N LEU A 114 -0.46 -54.02 10.57
CA LEU A 114 -0.65 -53.33 9.29
C LEU A 114 -2.12 -53.22 8.88
N MET A 115 -2.98 -54.14 9.34
CA MET A 115 -4.42 -54.11 9.05
C MET A 115 -5.14 -52.95 9.74
N GLN A 116 -4.49 -52.23 10.67
CA GLN A 116 -5.02 -51.00 11.27
C GLN A 116 -5.00 -49.83 10.28
N ASN A 117 -4.11 -49.85 9.28
CA ASN A 117 -4.07 -48.87 8.21
C ASN A 117 -5.16 -49.20 7.18
N ARG A 118 -6.11 -48.29 6.97
CA ARG A 118 -7.27 -48.54 6.09
C ARG A 118 -6.89 -48.75 4.64
N PHE A 119 -5.79 -48.19 4.17
CA PHE A 119 -5.30 -48.42 2.82
C PHE A 119 -4.78 -49.87 2.66
N ILE A 120 -4.00 -50.36 3.62
CA ILE A 120 -3.53 -51.75 3.62
C ILE A 120 -4.70 -52.72 3.80
N GLY A 121 -5.60 -52.44 4.74
CA GLY A 121 -6.82 -53.22 4.93
C GLY A 121 -7.64 -53.33 3.64
N TRP A 122 -7.80 -52.21 2.91
CA TRP A 122 -8.46 -52.22 1.61
C TRP A 122 -7.76 -53.13 0.60
N ILE A 123 -6.43 -53.03 0.45
CA ILE A 123 -5.65 -53.88 -0.48
C ILE A 123 -5.81 -55.37 -0.16
N VAL A 124 -5.71 -55.73 1.12
CA VAL A 124 -5.80 -57.12 1.59
C VAL A 124 -7.21 -57.68 1.38
N THR A 125 -8.25 -56.94 1.79
CA THR A 125 -9.64 -57.38 1.65
C THR A 125 -10.07 -57.49 0.18
N HIS A 126 -9.60 -56.59 -0.69
CA HIS A 126 -9.88 -56.64 -2.13
C HIS A 126 -8.94 -57.59 -2.89
N LYS A 127 -7.98 -58.23 -2.18
CA LYS A 127 -6.97 -59.14 -2.75
C LYS A 127 -6.20 -58.52 -3.92
N ASP A 128 -5.90 -57.22 -3.84
CA ASP A 128 -5.26 -56.48 -4.93
C ASP A 128 -3.73 -56.70 -4.97
N ARG A 129 -3.35 -57.86 -5.51
CA ARG A 129 -1.94 -58.28 -5.63
C ARG A 129 -1.08 -57.31 -6.45
N LYS A 130 -1.68 -56.55 -7.36
CA LYS A 130 -0.95 -55.62 -8.24
C LYS A 130 -0.54 -54.36 -7.49
N ILE A 131 -1.42 -53.82 -6.66
CA ILE A 131 -1.04 -52.69 -5.78
C ILE A 131 0.00 -53.16 -4.76
N ALA A 132 -0.17 -54.34 -4.16
CA ALA A 132 0.82 -54.90 -3.24
C ALA A 132 2.20 -55.05 -3.89
N GLU A 133 2.27 -55.63 -5.09
CA GLU A 133 3.52 -55.78 -5.83
C GLU A 133 4.14 -54.43 -6.19
N LEU A 134 3.34 -53.46 -6.65
CA LEU A 134 3.82 -52.12 -6.96
C LEU A 134 4.42 -51.44 -5.73
N LEU A 135 3.78 -51.56 -4.55
CA LEU A 135 4.32 -51.02 -3.30
C LEU A 135 5.64 -51.69 -2.93
N SER A 136 5.76 -53.02 -3.05
CA SER A 136 7.03 -53.73 -2.81
C SER A 136 8.12 -53.24 -3.76
N ILE A 137 7.81 -53.10 -5.06
CA ILE A 137 8.75 -52.57 -6.05
C ILE A 137 9.18 -51.13 -5.71
N MET A 138 8.23 -50.29 -5.29
CA MET A 138 8.52 -48.91 -4.88
C MET A 138 9.47 -48.86 -3.69
N LYS A 139 9.20 -49.65 -2.65
CA LYS A 139 10.03 -49.68 -1.43
C LYS A 139 11.40 -50.28 -1.64
N LEU A 140 11.49 -51.36 -2.43
CA LEU A 140 12.76 -51.93 -2.82
C LEU A 140 13.62 -50.92 -3.60
N CYS A 141 13.01 -50.18 -4.54
CA CYS A 141 13.72 -49.13 -5.28
C CYS A 141 14.16 -47.96 -4.39
N GLU A 142 13.41 -47.61 -3.35
CA GLU A 142 13.80 -46.59 -2.37
C GLU A 142 14.98 -47.05 -1.50
N GLU A 143 14.90 -48.26 -0.95
CA GLU A 143 15.94 -48.86 -0.10
C GLU A 143 17.28 -48.98 -0.83
N ILE A 144 17.27 -49.55 -2.03
CA ILE A 144 18.50 -49.76 -2.81
C ILE A 144 19.11 -48.42 -3.27
N ARG A 145 18.30 -47.40 -3.56
CA ARG A 145 18.83 -46.04 -3.85
C ARG A 145 19.41 -45.36 -2.62
N MET A 146 18.91 -45.65 -1.43
CA MET A 146 19.52 -45.16 -0.19
C MET A 146 20.88 -45.82 0.04
N GLU A 147 21.00 -47.12 -0.22
CA GLU A 147 22.28 -47.84 -0.19
C GLU A 147 23.29 -47.25 -1.20
N GLN A 148 22.86 -46.92 -2.42
CA GLN A 148 23.72 -46.25 -3.40
C GLN A 148 24.21 -44.85 -2.98
N ASN A 149 23.48 -44.17 -2.10
CA ASN A 149 23.85 -42.86 -1.59
C ASN A 149 24.79 -42.94 -0.38
N ASP A 150 25.06 -44.15 0.14
CA ASP A 150 26.02 -44.34 1.22
C ASP A 150 27.42 -43.92 0.73
N PRO A 151 28.12 -42.98 1.42
CA PRO A 151 29.48 -42.60 1.07
C PRO A 151 30.48 -43.77 1.01
N TRP A 152 30.15 -44.91 1.61
CA TRP A 152 30.96 -46.13 1.65
C TRP A 152 30.54 -47.19 0.62
N TYR A 153 29.50 -46.93 -0.17
CA TYR A 153 29.10 -47.83 -1.25
C TYR A 153 30.03 -47.67 -2.46
N TYR A 154 30.72 -48.75 -2.82
CA TYR A 154 31.56 -48.85 -4.01
C TYR A 154 31.00 -49.91 -4.95
N PRO A 155 30.48 -49.53 -6.14
CA PRO A 155 29.87 -50.49 -7.05
C PRO A 155 30.91 -51.48 -7.59
N THR A 156 30.51 -52.75 -7.69
CA THR A 156 31.29 -53.81 -8.35
C THR A 156 30.44 -54.54 -9.39
N ASP A 157 31.09 -55.21 -10.33
CA ASP A 157 30.37 -55.96 -11.37
C ASP A 157 29.46 -57.02 -10.75
N LYS A 158 28.15 -56.87 -11.01
CA LYS A 158 27.06 -57.74 -10.51
C LYS A 158 26.92 -57.74 -8.99
N ASP A 159 27.19 -56.61 -8.33
CA ASP A 159 26.82 -56.45 -6.93
C ASP A 159 25.30 -56.57 -6.70
N GLN A 160 24.93 -56.82 -5.45
CA GLN A 160 23.54 -57.06 -5.08
C GLN A 160 22.65 -55.86 -5.43
N VAL A 161 23.15 -54.63 -5.26
CA VAL A 161 22.47 -53.37 -5.59
C VAL A 161 22.12 -53.31 -7.09
N SER A 162 23.09 -53.54 -7.98
CA SER A 162 22.90 -53.50 -9.43
C SER A 162 21.98 -54.60 -9.94
N VAL A 163 22.12 -55.82 -9.39
CA VAL A 163 21.23 -56.95 -9.69
C VAL A 163 19.79 -56.62 -9.27
N THR A 164 19.60 -56.08 -8.08
CA THR A 164 18.27 -55.75 -7.54
C THR A 164 17.59 -54.64 -8.34
N LEU A 165 18.31 -53.57 -8.70
CA LEU A 165 17.72 -52.52 -9.55
C LEU A 165 17.37 -53.03 -10.95
N SER A 166 18.19 -53.92 -11.51
CA SER A 166 17.90 -54.56 -12.81
C SER A 166 16.65 -55.44 -12.73
N ASP A 167 16.46 -56.16 -11.64
CA ASP A 167 15.24 -56.94 -11.39
C ASP A 167 14.00 -56.05 -11.23
N VAL A 168 14.13 -54.97 -10.44
CA VAL A 168 13.07 -53.96 -10.28
C VAL A 168 12.66 -53.38 -11.63
N ALA A 169 13.62 -52.96 -12.46
CA ALA A 169 13.35 -52.43 -13.79
C ALA A 169 12.62 -53.46 -14.66
N ARG A 170 13.11 -54.71 -14.70
CA ARG A 170 12.51 -55.81 -15.46
C ARG A 170 11.07 -56.07 -15.04
N ARG A 171 10.80 -56.18 -13.74
CA ARG A 171 9.46 -56.41 -13.19
C ARG A 171 8.52 -55.25 -13.50
N ALA A 172 9.00 -54.02 -13.32
CA ALA A 172 8.19 -52.85 -13.56
C ALA A 172 7.84 -52.63 -15.05
N MET A 173 8.78 -52.93 -15.96
CA MET A 173 8.55 -52.86 -17.40
C MET A 173 7.62 -53.95 -17.93
N ALA A 174 7.48 -55.08 -17.22
CA ALA A 174 6.59 -56.16 -17.62
C ALA A 174 5.10 -55.82 -17.44
N TYR A 175 4.78 -54.80 -16.63
CA TYR A 175 3.41 -54.39 -16.37
C TYR A 175 2.84 -53.57 -17.53
N ASN A 176 1.78 -54.07 -18.18
CA ASN A 176 1.20 -53.47 -19.39
C ASN A 176 -0.27 -53.01 -19.25
N GLU A 177 -0.90 -53.23 -18.10
CA GLU A 177 -2.31 -52.87 -17.88
C GLU A 177 -2.50 -51.37 -17.68
N TYR A 178 -3.68 -50.85 -18.03
CA TYR A 178 -3.96 -49.42 -17.98
C TYR A 178 -3.95 -48.83 -16.55
N ARG A 179 -4.52 -49.56 -15.57
CA ARG A 179 -4.84 -49.02 -14.23
C ARG A 179 -3.65 -48.44 -13.45
N LEU A 180 -2.46 -49.08 -13.53
CA LEU A 180 -1.27 -48.67 -12.77
C LEU A 180 -0.07 -48.36 -13.69
N ARG A 181 -0.30 -48.22 -15.00
CA ARG A 181 0.76 -48.17 -16.02
C ARG A 181 1.79 -47.07 -15.75
N ASP A 182 1.31 -45.88 -15.43
CA ASP A 182 2.12 -44.69 -15.14
C ASP A 182 3.00 -44.87 -13.90
N ARG A 183 2.46 -45.50 -12.85
CA ARG A 183 3.17 -45.74 -11.59
C ARG A 183 4.26 -46.79 -11.76
N TYR A 184 3.98 -47.87 -12.50
CA TYR A 184 4.98 -48.86 -12.87
C TYR A 184 6.04 -48.27 -13.81
N ALA A 185 5.65 -47.46 -14.79
CA ALA A 185 6.58 -46.76 -15.67
C ALA A 185 7.53 -45.83 -14.88
N LEU A 186 7.02 -45.13 -13.86
CA LEU A 186 7.85 -44.32 -12.97
C LEU A 186 8.89 -45.15 -12.21
N GLN A 187 8.54 -46.35 -11.73
CA GLN A 187 9.51 -47.20 -11.02
C GLN A 187 10.55 -47.80 -11.97
N ALA A 188 10.13 -48.24 -13.16
CA ALA A 188 11.05 -48.71 -14.20
C ALA A 188 12.09 -47.64 -14.55
N ILE A 189 11.65 -46.40 -14.79
CA ILE A 189 12.51 -45.27 -15.13
C ILE A 189 13.45 -44.90 -13.99
N ARG A 190 12.95 -44.89 -12.74
CA ARG A 190 13.79 -44.65 -11.55
C ARG A 190 14.88 -45.70 -11.39
N ALA A 191 14.55 -46.97 -11.61
CA ALA A 191 15.50 -48.07 -11.48
C ALA A 191 16.54 -48.05 -12.60
N LEU A 192 16.13 -47.88 -13.87
CA LEU A 192 17.05 -47.75 -15.00
C LEU A 192 17.99 -46.54 -14.83
N PHE A 193 17.47 -45.42 -14.36
CA PHE A 193 18.27 -44.22 -14.09
C PHE A 193 19.29 -44.46 -12.96
N ALA A 194 18.87 -45.08 -11.86
CA ALA A 194 19.75 -45.41 -10.73
C ALA A 194 20.83 -46.43 -11.09
N SER A 195 20.55 -47.34 -12.03
CA SER A 195 21.54 -48.27 -12.59
C SER A 195 22.43 -47.66 -13.68
N SER A 196 22.36 -46.35 -13.92
CA SER A 196 23.10 -45.65 -15.00
C SER A 196 22.82 -46.19 -16.41
N GLN A 197 21.68 -46.87 -16.62
CA GLN A 197 21.25 -47.41 -17.91
C GLN A 197 20.44 -46.35 -18.68
N TYR A 198 21.07 -45.21 -18.97
CA TYR A 198 20.39 -44.02 -19.49
C TYR A 198 19.75 -44.23 -20.87
N ASP A 199 20.42 -44.93 -21.79
CA ASP A 199 19.85 -45.24 -23.12
C ASP A 199 18.58 -46.10 -23.01
N ARG A 200 18.59 -47.11 -22.13
CA ARG A 200 17.41 -47.94 -21.88
C ARG A 200 16.27 -47.15 -21.24
N CYS A 201 16.60 -46.21 -20.35
CA CYS A 201 15.63 -45.31 -19.75
C CYS A 201 14.90 -44.46 -20.81
N ILE A 202 15.65 -43.89 -21.76
CA ILE A 202 15.12 -43.10 -22.87
C ILE A 202 14.28 -43.97 -23.83
N ASN A 203 14.79 -45.14 -24.21
CA ASN A 203 14.07 -46.05 -25.12
C ASN A 203 12.73 -46.48 -24.52
N TYR A 204 12.72 -46.91 -23.26
CA TYR A 204 11.49 -47.30 -22.57
C TYR A 204 10.50 -46.13 -22.44
N TRP A 205 11.00 -44.92 -22.16
CA TRP A 205 10.15 -43.72 -22.12
C TRP A 205 9.48 -43.45 -23.47
N ASN A 206 10.23 -43.51 -24.57
CA ASN A 206 9.69 -43.28 -25.91
C ASN A 206 8.60 -44.30 -26.28
N GLU A 207 8.72 -45.54 -25.80
CA GLU A 207 7.69 -46.58 -25.97
C GLU A 207 6.44 -46.31 -25.13
N VAL A 208 6.61 -45.92 -23.85
CA VAL A 208 5.49 -45.85 -22.89
C VAL A 208 4.81 -44.49 -22.83
N GLN A 209 5.50 -43.37 -23.11
CA GLN A 209 4.95 -42.01 -22.98
C GLN A 209 3.59 -41.82 -23.67
N PRO A 210 3.35 -42.29 -24.91
CA PRO A 210 2.06 -42.13 -25.59
C PRO A 210 0.92 -42.88 -24.90
N LEU A 211 1.25 -43.88 -24.08
CA LEU A 211 0.33 -44.77 -23.39
C LEU A 211 -0.01 -44.29 -21.97
N LEU A 212 0.66 -43.25 -21.47
CA LEU A 212 0.47 -42.71 -20.13
C LEU A 212 -0.49 -41.52 -20.14
N PRO A 213 -1.45 -41.47 -19.18
CA PRO A 213 -2.30 -40.29 -19.01
C PRO A 213 -1.46 -39.07 -18.66
N ASP A 214 -1.88 -37.90 -19.14
CA ASP A 214 -1.29 -36.65 -18.70
C ASP A 214 -1.69 -36.39 -17.23
N GLY A 215 -0.72 -35.99 -16.41
CA GLY A 215 -0.94 -35.81 -14.98
C GLY A 215 0.34 -35.84 -14.16
N LEU A 216 0.20 -35.85 -12.83
CA LEU A 216 1.30 -35.74 -11.88
C LEU A 216 2.37 -36.82 -12.06
N ILE A 217 1.97 -38.09 -12.25
CA ILE A 217 2.93 -39.20 -12.35
C ILE A 217 3.82 -39.04 -13.60
N LYS A 218 3.22 -38.71 -14.74
CA LYS A 218 3.96 -38.39 -15.97
C LYS A 218 4.87 -37.18 -15.79
N GLN A 219 4.42 -36.14 -15.08
CA GLN A 219 5.26 -34.99 -14.71
C GLN A 219 6.43 -35.37 -13.78
N MET A 220 6.27 -36.36 -12.90
CA MET A 220 7.35 -36.87 -12.03
C MET A 220 8.39 -37.69 -12.81
N ILE A 221 8.01 -38.29 -13.94
CA ILE A 221 8.90 -39.09 -14.79
C ILE A 221 9.84 -38.20 -15.60
N ARG A 222 9.31 -37.15 -16.25
CA ARG A 222 10.04 -36.34 -17.24
C ARG A 222 11.40 -35.79 -16.76
N PRO A 223 11.57 -35.32 -15.51
CA PRO A 223 12.89 -34.87 -15.02
C PRO A 223 13.96 -35.97 -15.01
N TYR A 224 13.59 -37.25 -14.78
CA TYR A 224 14.53 -38.36 -14.89
C TYR A 224 14.99 -38.57 -16.34
N ILE A 225 14.07 -38.40 -17.29
CA ILE A 225 14.37 -38.51 -18.71
C ILE A 225 15.27 -37.35 -19.18
N ALA A 226 14.99 -36.13 -18.74
CA ALA A 226 15.86 -34.99 -18.96
C ALA A 226 17.27 -35.25 -18.39
N GLY A 227 17.36 -35.80 -17.19
CA GLY A 227 18.63 -36.21 -16.59
C GLY A 227 19.36 -37.31 -17.37
N ALA A 228 18.61 -38.27 -17.94
CA ALA A 228 19.19 -39.34 -18.75
C ALA A 228 19.81 -38.77 -20.03
N TYR A 229 19.09 -37.88 -20.72
CA TYR A 229 19.62 -37.14 -21.87
C TYR A 229 20.89 -36.35 -21.51
N TYR A 230 20.90 -35.68 -20.37
CA TYR A 230 22.07 -34.94 -19.91
C TYR A 230 23.30 -35.86 -19.70
N ARG A 231 23.08 -37.04 -19.11
CA ARG A 231 24.15 -38.00 -18.79
C ARG A 231 24.77 -38.65 -20.04
N ILE A 232 24.01 -38.82 -21.11
CA ILE A 232 24.52 -39.31 -22.40
C ILE A 232 25.10 -38.21 -23.30
N GLY A 233 25.14 -36.96 -22.83
CA GLY A 233 25.71 -35.81 -23.56
C GLY A 233 24.71 -35.03 -24.42
N GLU A 234 23.45 -35.48 -24.51
CA GLU A 234 22.34 -34.82 -25.24
C GLU A 234 21.78 -33.61 -24.46
N THR A 235 22.66 -32.64 -24.19
CA THR A 235 22.39 -31.54 -23.24
C THR A 235 21.26 -30.63 -23.71
N GLU A 236 21.12 -30.39 -25.02
CA GLU A 236 20.06 -29.55 -25.57
C GLU A 236 18.66 -30.14 -25.34
N ARG A 237 18.53 -31.46 -25.54
CA ARG A 237 17.27 -32.18 -25.27
C ARG A 237 16.94 -32.18 -23.78
N ALA A 238 17.96 -32.35 -22.94
CA ALA A 238 17.81 -32.26 -21.49
C ALA A 238 17.30 -30.88 -21.04
N MET A 239 17.93 -29.81 -21.52
CA MET A 239 17.54 -28.44 -21.18
C MET A 239 16.11 -28.11 -21.63
N ARG A 240 15.72 -28.53 -22.84
CA ARG A 240 14.34 -28.38 -23.32
C ARG A 240 13.34 -29.07 -22.40
N LEU A 241 13.59 -30.33 -22.05
CA LEU A 241 12.70 -31.08 -21.16
C LEU A 241 12.65 -30.46 -19.75
N TYR A 242 13.77 -29.98 -19.22
CA TYR A 242 13.76 -29.29 -17.92
C TYR A 242 12.93 -28.00 -17.95
N ALA A 243 13.03 -27.21 -19.03
CA ALA A 243 12.20 -26.02 -19.22
C ALA A 243 10.70 -26.36 -19.28
N GLU A 244 10.31 -27.32 -20.13
CA GLU A 244 8.92 -27.78 -20.26
C GLU A 244 8.35 -28.42 -18.98
N CYS A 245 9.22 -28.88 -18.07
CA CYS A 245 8.83 -29.42 -16.76
C CYS A 245 8.79 -28.37 -15.65
N GLY A 246 9.26 -27.14 -15.92
CA GLY A 246 9.47 -26.13 -14.89
C GLY A 246 10.58 -26.43 -13.88
N ASP A 247 11.52 -27.31 -14.22
CA ASP A 247 12.67 -27.61 -13.36
C ASP A 247 13.81 -26.60 -13.61
N ILE A 248 13.56 -25.37 -13.14
CA ILE A 248 14.48 -24.24 -13.29
C ILE A 248 15.84 -24.53 -12.66
N LYS A 249 15.89 -25.28 -11.54
CA LYS A 249 17.13 -25.61 -10.85
C LYS A 249 18.04 -26.48 -11.72
N SER A 250 17.48 -27.54 -12.32
CA SER A 250 18.23 -28.40 -13.22
C SER A 250 18.61 -27.69 -14.52
N LEU A 251 17.74 -26.83 -15.05
CA LEU A 251 18.06 -25.99 -16.21
C LEU A 251 19.28 -25.08 -15.94
N LEU A 252 19.29 -24.38 -14.80
CA LEU A 252 20.41 -23.53 -14.37
C LEU A 252 21.69 -24.34 -14.09
N PHE A 253 21.56 -25.56 -13.60
CA PHE A 253 22.71 -26.45 -13.42
C PHE A 253 23.37 -26.78 -14.78
N CYS A 254 22.58 -27.11 -15.80
CA CYS A 254 23.09 -27.39 -17.15
C CYS A 254 23.79 -26.18 -17.76
N THR A 255 23.19 -24.98 -17.68
CA THR A 255 23.80 -23.75 -18.24
C THR A 255 25.12 -23.39 -17.54
N LYS A 256 25.17 -23.52 -16.20
CA LYS A 256 26.40 -23.30 -15.42
C LYS A 256 27.51 -24.27 -15.83
N LYS A 257 27.19 -25.56 -16.05
CA LYS A 257 28.16 -26.57 -16.50
C LYS A 257 28.70 -26.30 -17.91
N GLN A 258 27.94 -25.61 -18.75
CA GLN A 258 28.39 -25.14 -20.07
C GLN A 258 29.19 -23.83 -20.02
N GLY A 259 29.53 -23.30 -18.83
CA GLY A 259 30.27 -22.04 -18.70
C GLY A 259 29.44 -20.79 -19.04
N LYS A 260 28.10 -20.91 -19.06
CA LYS A 260 27.15 -19.82 -19.34
C LYS A 260 26.34 -19.51 -18.08
N PRO A 261 26.92 -18.86 -17.05
CA PRO A 261 26.12 -18.40 -15.91
C PRO A 261 25.04 -17.43 -16.41
N MET A 262 23.78 -17.70 -16.03
CA MET A 262 22.62 -16.99 -16.54
C MET A 262 22.17 -15.94 -15.52
N ASN A 263 21.93 -14.70 -15.96
CA ASN A 263 21.10 -13.77 -15.20
C ASN A 263 19.61 -14.08 -15.44
N GLU A 264 18.74 -13.40 -14.70
CA GLU A 264 17.30 -13.63 -14.72
C GLU A 264 16.65 -13.38 -16.09
N ILE A 265 17.10 -12.34 -16.81
CA ILE A 265 16.63 -12.05 -18.18
C ILE A 265 17.09 -13.13 -19.15
N GLY A 266 18.34 -13.59 -19.03
CA GLY A 266 18.82 -14.71 -19.82
C GLY A 266 17.96 -15.96 -19.56
N LEU A 267 17.60 -16.24 -18.32
CA LEU A 267 16.72 -17.37 -17.99
C LEU A 267 15.33 -17.21 -18.62
N LEU A 268 14.75 -16.00 -18.60
CA LEU A 268 13.49 -15.69 -19.30
C LEU A 268 13.60 -15.93 -20.82
N GLU A 269 14.68 -15.46 -21.46
CA GLU A 269 14.94 -15.70 -22.88
C GLU A 269 15.08 -17.18 -23.20
N LEU A 270 15.75 -17.95 -22.32
CA LEU A 270 15.94 -19.39 -22.49
C LEU A 270 14.64 -20.16 -22.33
N LEU A 271 13.85 -19.84 -21.30
CA LEU A 271 12.53 -20.43 -21.11
C LEU A 271 11.63 -20.13 -22.29
N TYR A 272 11.60 -18.88 -22.77
CA TYR A 272 10.85 -18.52 -23.96
C TYR A 272 11.27 -19.31 -25.20
N ASN A 273 12.56 -19.59 -25.37
CA ASN A 273 13.04 -20.36 -26.53
C ASN A 273 12.62 -21.83 -26.49
N TYR A 274 12.50 -22.44 -25.30
CA TYR A 274 12.12 -23.84 -25.16
C TYR A 274 10.62 -24.05 -24.99
N ASP A 275 9.98 -23.22 -24.19
CA ASP A 275 8.56 -23.26 -23.86
C ASP A 275 7.99 -21.82 -23.78
N PRO A 276 7.65 -21.22 -24.95
CA PRO A 276 7.18 -19.83 -25.03
C PRO A 276 5.96 -19.53 -24.16
N ASP A 277 5.10 -20.52 -23.93
CA ASP A 277 3.86 -20.43 -23.15
C ASP A 277 4.03 -20.98 -21.72
N SER A 278 5.28 -21.11 -21.25
CA SER A 278 5.56 -21.58 -19.90
C SER A 278 4.79 -20.78 -18.84
N PRO A 279 4.09 -21.46 -17.90
CA PRO A 279 3.36 -20.78 -16.84
C PRO A 279 4.28 -20.06 -15.82
N GLN A 280 5.60 -20.28 -15.87
CA GLN A 280 6.55 -19.58 -15.00
C GLN A 280 6.87 -18.16 -15.50
N ILE A 281 6.75 -17.91 -16.82
CA ILE A 281 7.15 -16.65 -17.44
C ILE A 281 6.41 -15.43 -16.84
N PRO A 282 5.07 -15.44 -16.67
CA PRO A 282 4.36 -14.27 -16.15
C PRO A 282 4.78 -13.90 -14.72
N GLU A 283 4.99 -14.89 -13.84
CA GLU A 283 5.44 -14.66 -12.46
C GLU A 283 6.83 -14.04 -12.44
N MET A 284 7.78 -14.63 -13.18
CA MET A 284 9.13 -14.09 -13.31
C MET A 284 9.15 -12.67 -13.88
N LEU A 285 8.34 -12.38 -14.91
CA LEU A 285 8.23 -11.03 -15.47
C LEU A 285 7.73 -10.03 -14.41
N GLN A 286 6.73 -10.41 -13.62
CA GLN A 286 6.15 -9.57 -12.58
C GLN A 286 7.12 -9.31 -11.43
N GLU A 287 7.84 -10.33 -10.95
CA GLU A 287 8.85 -10.20 -9.90
C GLU A 287 10.02 -9.32 -10.33
N ARG A 288 10.49 -9.51 -11.57
CA ARG A 288 11.57 -8.70 -12.14
C ARG A 288 11.18 -7.23 -12.19
N ILE A 289 10.00 -6.92 -12.72
CA ILE A 289 9.55 -5.52 -12.84
C ILE A 289 9.24 -4.93 -11.46
N ALA A 290 8.70 -5.71 -10.51
CA ALA A 290 8.50 -5.24 -9.15
C ALA A 290 9.82 -4.88 -8.44
N THR A 291 10.91 -5.57 -8.76
CA THR A 291 12.25 -5.25 -8.27
C THR A 291 12.75 -3.93 -8.88
N VAL A 292 12.57 -3.76 -10.19
CA VAL A 292 12.89 -2.51 -10.90
C VAL A 292 12.13 -1.31 -10.32
N GLU A 293 10.82 -1.46 -10.07
CA GLU A 293 9.99 -0.41 -9.44
C GLU A 293 10.48 -0.06 -8.02
N TYR A 294 10.99 -1.05 -7.28
CA TYR A 294 11.53 -0.85 -5.93
C TYR A 294 12.89 -0.13 -5.96
N ASP A 295 13.79 -0.52 -6.85
CA ASP A 295 15.10 0.13 -7.00
C ASP A 295 14.95 1.60 -7.40
N PHE A 296 14.06 1.92 -8.36
CA PHE A 296 13.79 3.31 -8.74
C PHE A 296 13.26 4.14 -7.57
N ARG A 297 12.41 3.57 -6.71
CA ARG A 297 11.91 4.25 -5.50
C ARG A 297 13.07 4.67 -4.58
N LEU A 298 14.08 3.82 -4.44
CA LEU A 298 15.24 4.10 -3.60
C LEU A 298 16.27 5.03 -4.28
N GLY A 299 15.99 5.52 -5.50
CA GLY A 299 16.96 6.27 -6.31
C GLY A 299 18.12 5.41 -6.81
N ASN A 300 17.96 4.09 -6.81
CA ASN A 300 18.93 3.16 -7.36
C ASN A 300 18.66 2.95 -8.84
N PHE A 301 19.49 3.56 -9.69
CA PHE A 301 19.38 3.45 -11.15
C PHE A 301 20.27 2.34 -11.74
N GLY A 302 20.90 1.51 -10.87
CA GLY A 302 21.63 0.34 -11.32
C GLY A 302 20.71 -0.66 -12.02
N GLY A 303 21.11 -1.18 -13.17
CA GLY A 303 20.33 -2.17 -13.92
C GLY A 303 19.42 -1.60 -15.03
N TRP A 304 19.55 -0.32 -15.39
CA TRP A 304 18.83 0.25 -16.56
C TRP A 304 19.08 -0.56 -17.85
N ASP A 305 20.31 -0.99 -18.11
CA ASP A 305 20.62 -1.85 -19.27
C ASP A 305 19.81 -3.16 -19.28
N GLU A 306 19.55 -3.73 -18.09
CA GLU A 306 18.71 -4.92 -17.94
C GLU A 306 17.25 -4.61 -18.26
N VAL A 307 16.73 -3.46 -17.83
CA VAL A 307 15.37 -3.01 -18.19
C VAL A 307 15.24 -2.81 -19.70
N MET A 308 16.25 -2.26 -20.37
CA MET A 308 16.27 -2.08 -21.82
C MET A 308 16.32 -3.39 -22.58
N ARG A 309 17.16 -4.33 -22.12
CA ARG A 309 17.17 -5.68 -22.67
C ARG A 309 15.82 -6.37 -22.52
N LEU A 310 15.16 -6.25 -21.36
CA LEU A 310 13.84 -6.84 -21.12
C LEU A 310 12.77 -6.20 -22.01
N ARG A 311 12.79 -4.87 -22.20
CA ARG A 311 11.89 -4.16 -23.12
C ARG A 311 12.04 -4.69 -24.54
N ASP A 312 13.26 -4.78 -25.03
CA ASP A 312 13.54 -5.20 -26.41
C ASP A 312 13.21 -6.67 -26.62
N PHE A 313 13.50 -7.52 -25.63
CA PHE A 313 13.07 -8.90 -25.60
C PHE A 313 11.54 -9.03 -25.62
N ALA A 314 10.81 -8.26 -24.81
CA ALA A 314 9.35 -8.29 -24.81
C ALA A 314 8.76 -7.88 -26.17
N ARG A 315 9.35 -6.87 -26.84
CA ARG A 315 8.96 -6.46 -28.20
C ARG A 315 9.18 -7.59 -29.21
N LYS A 316 10.34 -8.26 -29.13
CA LYS A 316 10.69 -9.41 -29.97
C LYS A 316 9.69 -10.55 -29.75
N ALA A 317 9.47 -10.94 -28.50
CA ALA A 317 8.55 -12.02 -28.12
C ALA A 317 7.13 -11.79 -28.62
N ALA A 318 6.63 -10.55 -28.53
CA ALA A 318 5.31 -10.16 -29.02
C ALA A 318 5.19 -10.25 -30.56
N HIS A 319 6.29 -9.97 -31.28
CA HIS A 319 6.32 -9.92 -32.74
C HIS A 319 6.45 -11.31 -33.39
N GLU A 320 7.25 -12.21 -32.79
CA GLU A 320 7.52 -13.54 -33.34
C GLU A 320 6.27 -14.44 -33.41
N GLY A 321 5.22 -14.14 -32.63
CA GLY A 321 3.94 -14.86 -32.71
C GLY A 321 3.97 -16.30 -32.18
N LYS A 322 5.05 -16.71 -31.50
CA LYS A 322 5.22 -18.05 -30.91
C LYS A 322 4.41 -18.31 -29.64
N VAL A 323 3.84 -17.26 -29.06
CA VAL A 323 3.16 -17.28 -27.76
C VAL A 323 1.66 -17.08 -27.94
N SER A 324 0.88 -17.76 -27.11
CA SER A 324 -0.58 -17.60 -27.05
C SER A 324 -1.00 -16.24 -26.49
N ASN A 325 -0.34 -15.77 -25.42
CA ASN A 325 -0.62 -14.47 -24.78
C ASN A 325 0.31 -13.37 -25.31
N ARG A 326 0.13 -12.98 -26.56
CA ARG A 326 0.91 -11.90 -27.21
C ARG A 326 0.66 -10.53 -26.59
N ALA A 327 -0.56 -10.31 -26.09
CA ALA A 327 -0.95 -9.05 -25.46
C ALA A 327 -0.09 -8.74 -24.23
N MET A 328 0.26 -9.76 -23.43
CA MET A 328 1.15 -9.64 -22.28
C MET A 328 2.50 -9.03 -22.66
N TRP A 329 3.14 -9.54 -23.70
CA TRP A 329 4.45 -9.07 -24.12
C TRP A 329 4.41 -7.64 -24.68
N TYR A 330 3.39 -7.28 -25.45
CA TYR A 330 3.22 -5.87 -25.88
C TYR A 330 2.92 -4.94 -24.70
N TYR A 331 2.13 -5.40 -23.72
CA TYR A 331 1.86 -4.67 -22.48
C TYR A 331 3.15 -4.46 -21.66
N THR A 332 3.97 -5.49 -21.49
CA THR A 332 5.28 -5.40 -20.82
C THR A 332 6.19 -4.41 -21.53
N ALA A 333 6.29 -4.50 -22.86
CA ALA A 333 7.07 -3.55 -23.65
C ALA A 333 6.55 -2.12 -23.49
N ALA A 334 5.23 -1.90 -23.53
CA ALA A 334 4.62 -0.59 -23.35
C ALA A 334 4.92 -0.01 -21.96
N TYR A 335 4.78 -0.81 -20.91
CA TYR A 335 5.06 -0.39 -19.54
C TYR A 335 6.51 0.05 -19.35
N LEU A 336 7.46 -0.77 -19.80
CA LEU A 336 8.88 -0.45 -19.70
C LEU A 336 9.27 0.76 -20.56
N THR A 337 8.57 0.99 -21.68
CA THR A 337 8.79 2.18 -22.52
C THR A 337 8.26 3.45 -21.84
N ASP A 338 7.16 3.38 -21.10
CA ASP A 338 6.66 4.51 -20.31
C ASP A 338 7.56 4.84 -19.12
N LEU A 339 8.17 3.83 -18.49
CA LEU A 339 9.19 4.04 -17.45
C LEU A 339 10.43 4.79 -17.96
N ASP A 340 10.76 4.63 -19.25
CA ASP A 340 11.82 5.37 -19.96
C ASP A 340 11.37 6.81 -20.33
N GLY A 341 10.10 7.16 -20.10
CA GLY A 341 9.53 8.47 -20.40
C GLY A 341 9.00 8.64 -21.83
N ASP A 342 9.12 7.62 -22.70
CA ASP A 342 8.58 7.66 -24.06
C ASP A 342 7.09 7.25 -24.09
N ILE A 343 6.25 8.20 -23.69
CA ILE A 343 4.79 8.03 -23.59
C ILE A 343 4.16 7.69 -24.95
N GLN A 344 4.67 8.25 -26.05
CA GLN A 344 4.08 8.06 -27.36
C GLN A 344 4.35 6.65 -27.90
N THR A 345 5.58 6.16 -27.79
CA THR A 345 5.91 4.78 -28.17
C THR A 345 5.23 3.78 -27.25
N ALA A 346 5.16 4.06 -25.94
CA ALA A 346 4.41 3.24 -25.00
C ALA A 346 2.92 3.12 -25.41
N SER A 347 2.28 4.25 -25.77
CA SER A 347 0.89 4.26 -26.22
C SER A 347 0.68 3.45 -27.51
N ASN A 348 1.61 3.55 -28.46
CA ASN A 348 1.59 2.78 -29.72
C ASN A 348 1.76 1.28 -29.46
N LEU A 349 2.65 0.88 -28.56
CA LEU A 349 2.84 -0.52 -28.16
C LEU A 349 1.59 -1.05 -27.44
N LEU A 350 0.99 -0.24 -26.56
CA LEU A 350 -0.24 -0.63 -25.88
C LEU A 350 -1.41 -0.80 -26.86
N SER A 351 -1.48 0.02 -27.90
CA SER A 351 -2.46 -0.17 -28.98
C SER A 351 -2.26 -1.49 -29.72
N LYS A 352 -1.01 -1.97 -29.85
CA LYS A 352 -0.78 -3.33 -30.38
C LYS A 352 -1.27 -4.39 -29.39
N ALA A 353 -1.02 -4.21 -28.09
CA ALA A 353 -1.50 -5.13 -27.05
C ALA A 353 -3.03 -5.29 -27.07
N GLU A 354 -3.77 -4.20 -27.25
CA GLU A 354 -5.24 -4.19 -27.32
C GLU A 354 -5.82 -4.99 -28.51
N ASN A 355 -5.03 -5.19 -29.58
CA ASN A 355 -5.48 -5.76 -30.84
C ASN A 355 -4.94 -7.19 -31.10
N VAL A 356 -4.26 -7.80 -30.12
CA VAL A 356 -3.75 -9.18 -30.24
C VAL A 356 -4.35 -10.09 -29.17
N GLN A 357 -4.14 -11.39 -29.31
CA GLN A 357 -4.62 -12.38 -28.37
C GLN A 357 -4.00 -12.21 -26.97
N GLY A 358 -4.86 -12.24 -25.95
CA GLY A 358 -4.51 -12.17 -24.54
C GLY A 358 -5.67 -12.67 -23.66
N ASP A 359 -5.34 -13.10 -22.45
CA ASP A 359 -6.33 -13.50 -21.44
C ASP A 359 -7.08 -12.31 -20.82
N ASP A 360 -8.08 -12.57 -19.99
CA ASP A 360 -8.87 -11.50 -19.38
C ASP A 360 -8.08 -10.71 -18.33
N PHE A 361 -7.12 -11.34 -17.66
CA PHE A 361 -6.28 -10.68 -16.67
C PHE A 361 -5.43 -9.59 -17.32
N ILE A 362 -4.80 -9.90 -18.46
CA ILE A 362 -3.97 -8.94 -19.17
C ILE A 362 -4.79 -7.83 -19.84
N LYS A 363 -5.98 -8.12 -20.37
CA LYS A 363 -6.87 -7.08 -20.94
C LYS A 363 -7.21 -6.00 -19.92
N GLU A 364 -7.45 -6.41 -18.68
CA GLU A 364 -7.67 -5.47 -17.60
C GLU A 364 -6.42 -4.66 -17.25
N SER A 365 -5.24 -5.28 -17.22
CA SER A 365 -3.96 -4.58 -16.99
C SER A 365 -3.67 -3.56 -18.08
N ILE A 366 -3.95 -3.92 -19.34
CA ILE A 366 -3.87 -3.04 -20.51
C ILE A 366 -4.79 -1.83 -20.33
N MET A 367 -6.04 -2.05 -19.89
CA MET A 367 -6.98 -0.95 -19.67
C MET A 367 -6.49 0.02 -18.59
N VAL A 368 -5.94 -0.47 -17.47
CA VAL A 368 -5.35 0.42 -16.45
C VAL A 368 -4.21 1.27 -17.01
N LEU A 369 -3.26 0.64 -17.73
CA LEU A 369 -2.15 1.37 -18.34
C LEU A 369 -2.63 2.34 -19.42
N ARG A 370 -3.71 2.01 -20.15
CA ARG A 370 -4.33 2.91 -21.14
C ARG A 370 -4.84 4.17 -20.48
N ILE A 371 -5.56 4.05 -19.36
CA ILE A 371 -6.05 5.22 -18.59
C ILE A 371 -4.87 6.08 -18.14
N TYR A 372 -3.80 5.46 -17.64
CA TYR A 372 -2.60 6.16 -17.19
C TYR A 372 -1.88 6.92 -18.32
N LEU A 373 -1.64 6.26 -19.46
CA LEU A 373 -1.00 6.89 -20.63
C LEU A 373 -1.87 7.97 -21.26
N ASP A 374 -3.19 7.77 -21.30
CA ASP A 374 -4.12 8.79 -21.77
C ASP A 374 -4.09 10.03 -20.86
N ALA A 375 -4.01 9.84 -19.54
CA ALA A 375 -3.87 10.93 -18.59
C ALA A 375 -2.58 11.71 -18.75
N LYS A 376 -1.49 11.07 -19.19
CA LYS A 376 -0.20 11.71 -19.47
C LYS A 376 -0.17 12.46 -20.82
N SER A 377 -0.76 11.88 -21.86
CA SER A 377 -0.62 12.37 -23.24
C SER A 377 -1.77 13.27 -23.72
N SER A 378 -2.97 13.17 -23.14
CA SER A 378 -4.13 13.91 -23.63
C SER A 378 -4.04 15.42 -23.36
N ILE A 379 -4.71 16.20 -24.22
CA ILE A 379 -5.03 17.61 -23.96
C ILE A 379 -6.29 17.65 -23.09
N TYR A 380 -6.25 18.34 -21.96
CA TYR A 380 -7.37 18.34 -21.01
C TYR A 380 -8.42 19.36 -21.43
N ASN A 381 -9.40 18.86 -22.18
CA ASN A 381 -10.55 19.61 -22.68
C ASN A 381 -11.81 18.74 -22.52
N ALA A 382 -12.97 19.24 -22.97
CA ALA A 382 -14.24 18.51 -22.87
C ALA A 382 -14.19 17.10 -23.50
N LYS A 383 -13.48 16.93 -24.63
CA LYS A 383 -13.32 15.62 -25.28
C LYS A 383 -12.55 14.64 -24.41
N TYR A 384 -11.49 15.11 -23.74
CA TYR A 384 -10.77 14.27 -22.77
C TYR A 384 -11.62 14.00 -21.52
N GLU A 385 -12.39 14.97 -21.01
CA GLU A 385 -13.29 14.74 -19.87
C GLU A 385 -14.34 13.65 -20.15
N GLU A 386 -14.91 13.59 -21.35
CA GLU A 386 -15.81 12.52 -21.75
C GLU A 386 -15.12 11.15 -21.76
N LYS A 387 -13.89 11.09 -22.26
CA LYS A 387 -13.07 9.86 -22.27
C LYS A 387 -12.73 9.43 -20.85
N LEU A 388 -12.24 10.37 -20.03
CA LEU A 388 -11.88 10.15 -18.64
C LEU A 388 -13.09 9.69 -17.82
N LEU A 389 -14.28 10.25 -18.04
CA LEU A 389 -15.50 9.79 -17.39
C LEU A 389 -15.79 8.31 -17.69
N ARG A 390 -15.65 7.87 -18.94
CA ARG A 390 -15.83 6.44 -19.29
C ARG A 390 -14.78 5.56 -18.61
N GLN A 391 -13.54 6.02 -18.58
CA GLN A 391 -12.42 5.32 -17.95
C GLN A 391 -12.58 5.19 -16.44
N LEU A 392 -12.96 6.28 -15.76
CA LEU A 392 -13.21 6.27 -14.32
C LEU A 392 -14.45 5.45 -13.95
N ARG A 393 -15.49 5.43 -14.80
CA ARG A 393 -16.63 4.50 -14.62
C ARG A 393 -16.20 3.04 -14.68
N TRP A 394 -15.33 2.70 -15.63
CA TRP A 394 -14.80 1.33 -15.73
C TRP A 394 -13.98 0.96 -14.48
N LEU A 395 -13.09 1.85 -14.04
CA LEU A 395 -12.23 1.61 -12.88
C LEU A 395 -13.04 1.55 -11.57
N ASP A 396 -14.01 2.45 -11.41
CA ASP A 396 -14.95 2.44 -10.29
C ASP A 396 -15.79 1.15 -10.25
N ASN A 397 -16.26 0.68 -11.40
CA ASN A 397 -16.94 -0.61 -11.47
C ASN A 397 -16.02 -1.76 -11.03
N LYS A 398 -14.74 -1.74 -11.42
CA LYS A 398 -13.76 -2.74 -10.92
C LYS A 398 -13.56 -2.65 -9.41
N ILE A 399 -13.53 -1.44 -8.84
CA ILE A 399 -13.49 -1.23 -7.38
C ILE A 399 -14.71 -1.90 -6.72
N ILE A 400 -15.91 -1.68 -7.26
CA ILE A 400 -17.17 -2.19 -6.70
C ILE A 400 -17.30 -3.71 -6.85
N THR A 401 -16.95 -4.28 -8.01
CA THR A 401 -17.19 -5.70 -8.29
C THR A 401 -16.14 -6.62 -7.69
N ASN A 402 -14.93 -6.12 -7.45
CA ASN A 402 -13.80 -6.95 -7.00
C ASN A 402 -13.42 -6.74 -5.53
N ILE A 403 -14.19 -5.93 -4.79
CA ILE A 403 -13.93 -5.72 -3.36
C ILE A 403 -14.32 -6.98 -2.58
N ASP A 404 -13.42 -7.44 -1.72
CA ASP A 404 -13.59 -8.61 -0.86
C ASP A 404 -13.59 -8.21 0.62
N ASP A 405 -13.94 -9.14 1.52
CA ASP A 405 -14.02 -8.88 2.97
C ASP A 405 -12.66 -8.46 3.57
N ARG A 406 -11.56 -8.93 2.98
CA ARG A 406 -10.21 -8.52 3.37
C ARG A 406 -9.97 -7.05 3.07
N VAL A 407 -10.32 -6.58 1.88
CA VAL A 407 -10.21 -5.15 1.53
C VAL A 407 -11.13 -4.32 2.42
N ARG A 408 -12.35 -4.81 2.73
CA ARG A 408 -13.27 -4.13 3.65
C ARG A 408 -12.67 -4.00 5.05
N LYS A 409 -12.11 -5.08 5.59
CA LYS A 409 -11.41 -5.11 6.88
C LYS A 409 -10.20 -4.16 6.88
N ALA A 410 -9.31 -4.28 5.89
CA ALA A 410 -8.13 -3.42 5.76
C ALA A 410 -8.47 -1.94 5.58
N THR A 411 -9.57 -1.61 4.89
CA THR A 411 -10.05 -0.23 4.73
C THR A 411 -10.63 0.31 6.04
N CYS A 412 -11.34 -0.53 6.78
CA CYS A 412 -11.90 -0.19 8.10
C CYS A 412 -10.80 0.00 9.15
N GLU A 413 -9.72 -0.78 9.06
CA GLU A 413 -8.57 -0.70 9.94
C GLU A 413 -7.76 0.58 9.65
N TRP A 414 -7.48 1.33 10.71
CA TRP A 414 -6.95 2.70 10.62
C TRP A 414 -5.58 2.82 9.91
N PHE A 415 -4.75 1.77 9.93
CA PHE A 415 -3.35 1.86 9.52
C PHE A 415 -3.13 1.92 8.00
N VAL A 416 -3.96 1.24 7.21
CA VAL A 416 -3.71 1.06 5.78
C VAL A 416 -4.02 2.32 4.98
N ILE A 417 -5.21 2.89 5.17
CA ILE A 417 -5.66 4.08 4.42
C ILE A 417 -4.91 5.34 4.87
N LYS A 418 -4.71 5.53 6.18
CA LYS A 418 -4.00 6.72 6.70
C LYS A 418 -2.60 6.88 6.12
N TYR A 419 -1.87 5.77 5.97
CA TYR A 419 -0.50 5.80 5.52
C TYR A 419 -0.33 5.57 4.02
N ASN A 420 -1.42 5.52 3.26
CA ASN A 420 -1.42 5.17 1.83
C ASN A 420 -0.77 3.81 1.54
N ARG A 421 -0.86 2.83 2.45
CA ARG A 421 -0.35 1.50 2.13
C ARG A 421 -1.16 0.89 0.99
N THR A 422 -0.46 0.23 0.07
CA THR A 422 -1.11 -0.56 -0.97
C THR A 422 -1.93 -1.67 -0.32
N CYS A 423 -3.17 -1.83 -0.76
CA CYS A 423 -4.08 -2.83 -0.21
C CYS A 423 -5.06 -3.36 -1.24
N TYR A 424 -5.41 -2.54 -2.23
CA TYR A 424 -6.43 -2.89 -3.19
C TYR A 424 -6.11 -2.27 -4.55
N TYR A 425 -5.60 -3.11 -5.46
CA TYR A 425 -5.06 -2.69 -6.76
C TYR A 425 -5.94 -1.67 -7.49
N TRP A 426 -7.24 -1.90 -7.59
CA TRP A 426 -8.14 -1.00 -8.34
C TRP A 426 -8.23 0.40 -7.73
N ASN A 427 -8.29 0.50 -6.41
CA ASN A 427 -8.28 1.77 -5.71
C ASN A 427 -6.89 2.42 -5.74
N ASP A 428 -5.83 1.62 -5.59
CA ASP A 428 -4.46 2.10 -5.68
C ASP A 428 -4.19 2.71 -7.05
N MET A 429 -4.68 2.09 -8.13
CA MET A 429 -4.58 2.63 -9.49
C MET A 429 -5.40 3.90 -9.69
N LEU A 430 -6.61 3.99 -9.13
CA LEU A 430 -7.39 5.24 -9.13
C LEU A 430 -6.58 6.37 -8.48
N ARG A 431 -6.04 6.12 -7.28
CA ARG A 431 -5.27 7.10 -6.52
C ARG A 431 -3.98 7.48 -7.23
N LYS A 432 -3.22 6.51 -7.75
CA LYS A 432 -2.00 6.77 -8.53
C LYS A 432 -2.29 7.68 -9.71
N ILE A 433 -3.19 7.26 -10.61
CA ILE A 433 -3.51 8.01 -11.82
C ILE A 433 -4.00 9.42 -11.49
N VAL A 434 -4.88 9.56 -10.49
CA VAL A 434 -5.44 10.86 -10.11
C VAL A 434 -4.38 11.77 -9.49
N PHE A 435 -3.65 11.30 -8.48
CA PHE A 435 -2.72 12.16 -7.72
C PHE A 435 -1.39 12.39 -8.43
N SER A 436 -0.85 11.41 -9.15
CA SER A 436 0.46 11.54 -9.79
C SER A 436 0.41 12.15 -11.20
N VAL A 437 -0.78 12.23 -11.84
CA VAL A 437 -0.92 12.76 -13.20
C VAL A 437 -2.06 13.76 -13.32
N ILE A 438 -3.29 13.37 -13.01
CA ILE A 438 -4.46 14.18 -13.40
C ILE A 438 -4.58 15.47 -12.59
N VAL A 439 -4.45 15.40 -11.26
CA VAL A 439 -4.56 16.57 -10.38
C VAL A 439 -3.48 17.62 -10.68
N PRO A 440 -2.18 17.28 -10.76
CA PRO A 440 -1.14 18.22 -11.15
C PRO A 440 -1.43 18.92 -12.49
N ARG A 441 -1.84 18.18 -13.52
CA ARG A 441 -2.10 18.75 -14.85
C ARG A 441 -3.31 19.69 -14.87
N TYR A 442 -4.37 19.43 -14.09
CA TYR A 442 -5.47 20.39 -13.95
C TYR A 442 -5.05 21.64 -13.16
N ILE A 443 -4.17 21.50 -12.16
CA ILE A 443 -3.60 22.64 -11.43
C ILE A 443 -2.74 23.52 -12.36
N GLU A 444 -1.88 22.91 -13.18
CA GLU A 444 -1.06 23.61 -14.18
C GLU A 444 -1.91 24.43 -15.17
N GLN A 445 -3.12 23.97 -15.47
CA GLN A 445 -4.08 24.67 -16.34
C GLN A 445 -4.98 25.66 -15.59
N GLY A 446 -4.80 25.83 -14.28
CA GLY A 446 -5.63 26.71 -13.45
C GLY A 446 -7.05 26.19 -13.17
N ASN A 447 -7.37 24.92 -13.51
CA ASN A 447 -8.66 24.31 -13.23
C ASN A 447 -8.68 23.61 -11.85
N TYR A 448 -8.55 24.43 -10.81
CA TYR A 448 -8.49 23.96 -9.43
C TYR A 448 -9.78 23.27 -8.98
N THR A 449 -10.95 23.69 -9.47
CA THR A 449 -12.22 23.06 -9.12
C THR A 449 -12.25 21.60 -9.54
N ARG A 450 -11.85 21.27 -10.78
CA ARG A 450 -11.78 19.89 -11.25
C ARG A 450 -10.71 19.09 -10.51
N ALA A 451 -9.56 19.70 -10.22
CA ALA A 451 -8.50 19.08 -9.43
C ALA A 451 -9.00 18.65 -8.04
N ILE A 452 -9.71 19.53 -7.33
CA ILE A 452 -10.28 19.23 -6.00
C ILE A 452 -11.36 18.14 -6.10
N GLN A 453 -12.25 18.18 -7.11
CA GLN A 453 -13.27 17.14 -7.32
C GLN A 453 -12.62 15.75 -7.45
N LEU A 454 -11.61 15.61 -8.33
CA LEU A 454 -10.97 14.33 -8.58
C LEU A 454 -10.15 13.85 -7.38
N ALA A 455 -9.43 14.75 -6.70
CA ALA A 455 -8.75 14.44 -5.45
C ALA A 455 -9.71 13.91 -4.39
N ASN A 456 -10.92 14.50 -4.30
CA ASN A 456 -11.92 14.08 -3.33
C ASN A 456 -12.43 12.65 -3.61
N MET A 457 -12.80 12.35 -4.85
CA MET A 457 -13.19 10.99 -5.23
C MET A 457 -12.06 9.99 -4.99
N ALA A 458 -10.81 10.33 -5.31
CA ALA A 458 -9.70 9.41 -5.13
C ALA A 458 -9.44 9.04 -3.67
N ASP A 459 -9.61 9.97 -2.72
CA ASP A 459 -9.46 9.67 -1.29
C ASP A 459 -10.73 9.08 -0.65
N ASN A 460 -11.94 9.35 -1.18
CA ASN A 460 -13.20 8.99 -0.51
C ASN A 460 -13.99 7.86 -1.14
N ASN A 461 -13.73 7.46 -2.38
CA ASN A 461 -14.58 6.47 -3.06
C ASN A 461 -14.61 5.12 -2.32
N LEU A 462 -13.44 4.55 -2.03
CA LEU A 462 -13.35 3.28 -1.29
C LEU A 462 -13.90 3.40 0.14
N LEU A 463 -13.64 4.53 0.81
CA LEU A 463 -14.19 4.81 2.15
C LEU A 463 -15.73 4.81 2.13
N ASN A 464 -16.34 5.43 1.14
CA ASN A 464 -17.80 5.48 0.98
C ASN A 464 -18.39 4.10 0.64
N ILE A 465 -17.69 3.27 -0.13
CA ILE A 465 -18.12 1.90 -0.47
C ILE A 465 -18.06 0.99 0.77
N VAL A 466 -17.04 1.14 1.62
CA VAL A 466 -16.90 0.33 2.86
C VAL A 466 -17.79 0.87 3.97
N ASN A 467 -17.92 2.19 4.07
CA ASN A 467 -18.78 2.94 5.00
C ASN A 467 -18.64 2.54 6.48
N LYS A 468 -17.48 2.04 6.87
CA LYS A 468 -17.14 1.63 8.24
C LYS A 468 -15.72 2.04 8.57
N GLN A 469 -15.48 2.34 9.84
CA GLN A 469 -14.18 2.70 10.36
C GLN A 469 -14.00 2.17 11.78
N THR A 470 -12.82 1.62 12.04
CA THR A 470 -12.40 1.25 13.40
C THR A 470 -11.98 2.51 14.15
N ALA A 471 -12.54 2.67 15.35
CA ALA A 471 -12.25 3.72 16.29
C ALA A 471 -11.84 3.13 17.65
N PHE A 472 -10.88 3.79 18.31
CA PHE A 472 -10.40 3.40 19.64
C PHE A 472 -10.93 4.39 20.66
N PHE A 473 -11.64 3.88 21.66
CA PHE A 473 -12.27 4.65 22.71
C PHE A 473 -11.60 4.35 24.04
N GLU A 474 -11.31 5.39 24.81
CA GLU A 474 -10.90 5.21 26.21
C GLU A 474 -12.16 5.08 27.08
N VAL A 475 -12.31 3.94 27.75
CA VAL A 475 -13.40 3.61 28.68
C VAL A 475 -12.76 3.07 29.96
N GLU A 476 -12.96 3.75 31.09
CA GLU A 476 -12.45 3.32 32.41
C GLU A 476 -10.95 2.95 32.44
N ASN A 477 -10.10 3.79 31.84
CA ASN A 477 -8.65 3.56 31.68
C ASN A 477 -8.29 2.31 30.83
N ARG A 478 -9.19 1.85 29.97
CA ARG A 478 -8.95 0.79 28.98
C ARG A 478 -9.27 1.31 27.57
N TRP A 479 -8.53 0.80 26.59
CA TRP A 479 -8.80 1.09 25.18
C TRP A 479 -9.73 0.02 24.61
N GLU A 480 -10.91 0.43 24.20
CA GLU A 480 -11.88 -0.40 23.49
C GLU A 480 -11.82 -0.10 21.99
N GLU A 481 -11.71 -1.14 21.18
CA GLU A 481 -11.84 -1.05 19.73
C GLU A 481 -13.30 -1.25 19.31
N LYS A 482 -13.86 -0.33 18.52
CA LYS A 482 -15.22 -0.44 17.96
C LYS A 482 -15.22 -0.10 16.48
N CYS A 483 -15.91 -0.92 15.70
CA CYS A 483 -16.21 -0.64 14.30
C CYS A 483 -17.54 0.13 14.23
N ILE A 484 -17.47 1.37 13.76
CA ILE A 484 -18.62 2.29 13.64
C ILE A 484 -18.79 2.72 12.18
N SER A 485 -19.93 3.33 11.85
CA SER A 485 -20.13 3.87 10.49
C SER A 485 -19.18 5.04 10.22
N LEU A 486 -18.87 5.29 8.94
CA LEU A 486 -18.01 6.41 8.57
C LEU A 486 -18.63 7.77 8.98
N SER A 487 -19.96 7.89 8.96
CA SER A 487 -20.64 9.09 9.44
C SER A 487 -20.51 9.28 10.95
N GLU A 488 -20.56 8.22 11.75
CA GLU A 488 -20.37 8.31 13.20
C GLU A 488 -18.92 8.68 13.51
N TYR A 489 -17.96 8.04 12.85
CA TYR A 489 -16.53 8.33 13.01
C TYR A 489 -16.22 9.82 12.78
N ARG A 490 -16.78 10.41 11.71
CA ARG A 490 -16.58 11.82 11.35
C ARG A 490 -17.18 12.82 12.35
N LYS A 491 -18.24 12.41 13.07
CA LYS A 491 -18.93 13.23 14.08
C LYS A 491 -18.42 12.99 15.50
N GLU A 492 -17.54 12.02 15.67
CA GLU A 492 -17.03 11.64 16.98
C GLU A 492 -16.18 12.76 17.61
N THR A 493 -16.41 13.00 18.89
CA THR A 493 -15.82 14.10 19.67
C THR A 493 -14.63 13.64 20.50
N LYS A 494 -14.42 12.32 20.64
CA LYS A 494 -13.28 11.76 21.41
C LYS A 494 -12.20 11.13 20.54
N VAL A 495 -12.51 10.79 19.30
CA VAL A 495 -11.61 10.04 18.40
C VAL A 495 -10.98 10.99 17.39
N HIS A 496 -9.65 10.95 17.25
CA HIS A 496 -8.94 11.77 16.27
C HIS A 496 -9.29 11.36 14.83
N ASN A 497 -9.83 12.29 14.02
CA ASN A 497 -10.20 12.06 12.63
C ASN A 497 -8.95 12.19 11.74
N ALA A 498 -8.21 11.09 11.60
CA ALA A 498 -7.05 11.06 10.73
C ALA A 498 -7.45 10.94 9.25
N LEU A 499 -8.60 10.33 8.93
CA LEU A 499 -9.01 10.07 7.56
C LEU A 499 -9.18 11.35 6.75
N ASP A 500 -9.87 12.36 7.31
CA ASP A 500 -10.22 13.57 6.57
C ASP A 500 -9.21 14.73 6.76
N TYR A 501 -8.33 14.65 7.76
CA TYR A 501 -7.32 15.68 8.05
C TYR A 501 -5.88 15.22 7.78
N SER A 502 -5.69 14.03 7.21
CA SER A 502 -4.36 13.47 6.89
C SER A 502 -4.29 12.79 5.51
N ASN A 503 -5.04 13.29 4.53
CA ASN A 503 -5.07 12.77 3.17
C ASN A 503 -4.66 13.81 2.11
N ASN A 504 -4.60 13.41 0.84
CA ASN A 504 -4.15 14.27 -0.26
C ASN A 504 -5.17 15.36 -0.59
N LEU A 505 -6.47 15.07 -0.50
CA LEU A 505 -7.54 16.06 -0.63
C LEU A 505 -7.34 17.21 0.36
N PHE A 506 -7.16 16.89 1.65
CA PHE A 506 -7.00 17.88 2.71
C PHE A 506 -5.77 18.76 2.47
N ALA A 507 -4.65 18.14 2.10
CA ALA A 507 -3.44 18.87 1.75
C ALA A 507 -3.65 19.83 0.57
N LEU A 508 -4.39 19.40 -0.46
CA LEU A 508 -4.74 20.26 -1.58
C LEU A 508 -5.66 21.41 -1.15
N ILE A 509 -6.78 21.12 -0.48
CA ILE A 509 -7.76 22.16 -0.15
C ILE A 509 -7.25 23.17 0.88
N ASP A 510 -6.35 22.78 1.79
CA ASP A 510 -5.72 23.71 2.75
C ASP A 510 -4.75 24.72 2.08
N THR A 511 -4.32 24.44 0.84
CA THR A 511 -3.18 25.12 0.23
C THR A 511 -3.48 25.78 -1.10
N VAL A 512 -4.49 25.28 -1.81
CA VAL A 512 -4.91 25.79 -3.11
C VAL A 512 -5.41 27.24 -3.06
N GLY A 513 -5.92 27.69 -1.92
CA GLY A 513 -6.43 29.04 -1.70
C GLY A 513 -7.96 29.11 -1.67
N VAL A 514 -8.47 30.06 -0.89
CA VAL A 514 -9.88 30.06 -0.46
C VAL A 514 -10.88 30.24 -1.61
N SER A 515 -10.54 31.06 -2.61
CA SER A 515 -11.42 31.31 -3.76
C SER A 515 -11.69 30.05 -4.57
N HIS A 516 -10.68 29.18 -4.71
CA HIS A 516 -10.81 27.91 -5.42
C HIS A 516 -11.65 26.90 -4.64
N LEU A 517 -11.48 26.86 -3.32
CA LEU A 517 -12.30 26.01 -2.45
C LEU A 517 -13.77 26.45 -2.46
N ILE A 518 -14.04 27.76 -2.44
CA ILE A 518 -15.39 28.32 -2.60
C ILE A 518 -16.01 27.86 -3.91
N ALA A 519 -15.33 28.09 -5.04
CA ALA A 519 -15.81 27.67 -6.36
C ALA A 519 -16.08 26.15 -6.43
N TYR A 520 -15.23 25.35 -5.80
CA TYR A 520 -15.46 23.91 -5.65
C TYR A 520 -16.72 23.59 -4.83
N THR A 521 -16.94 24.22 -3.68
CA THR A 521 -18.15 23.97 -2.88
C THR A 521 -19.44 24.35 -3.59
N GLU A 522 -19.42 25.41 -4.39
CA GLU A 522 -20.55 25.79 -5.25
C GLU A 522 -20.80 24.72 -6.32
N ARG A 523 -19.72 24.22 -6.96
CA ARG A 523 -19.78 23.12 -7.93
C ARG A 523 -20.27 21.80 -7.32
N LEU A 524 -19.90 21.54 -6.07
CA LEU A 524 -20.31 20.36 -5.31
C LEU A 524 -21.82 20.35 -5.06
N GLN A 525 -22.37 21.51 -4.66
CA GLN A 525 -23.80 21.70 -4.42
C GLN A 525 -24.63 21.79 -5.71
N LYS A 526 -24.06 22.39 -6.77
CA LYS A 526 -24.72 22.62 -8.05
C LYS A 526 -23.88 22.02 -9.19
N PRO A 527 -23.86 20.69 -9.35
CA PRO A 527 -23.10 20.04 -10.41
C PRO A 527 -23.67 20.42 -11.79
N GLN A 528 -22.81 20.83 -12.72
CA GLN A 528 -23.27 21.27 -14.05
C GLN A 528 -23.22 20.15 -15.07
N THR A 529 -22.26 19.23 -14.96
CA THR A 529 -22.05 18.16 -15.96
C THR A 529 -22.36 16.77 -15.41
N ALA A 530 -22.51 15.80 -16.31
CA ALA A 530 -22.59 14.39 -15.91
C ALA A 530 -21.31 13.92 -15.21
N PHE A 531 -20.16 14.52 -15.56
CA PHE A 531 -18.90 14.23 -14.90
C PHE A 531 -18.89 14.74 -13.46
N ASP A 532 -19.38 15.97 -13.22
CA ASP A 532 -19.53 16.53 -11.88
C ASP A 532 -20.39 15.62 -10.99
N ARG A 533 -21.56 15.19 -11.50
CA ARG A 533 -22.46 14.29 -10.76
C ARG A 533 -21.79 12.96 -10.44
N PHE A 534 -21.08 12.37 -11.39
CA PHE A 534 -20.37 11.10 -11.20
C PHE A 534 -19.31 11.19 -10.10
N ILE A 535 -18.48 12.24 -10.12
CA ILE A 535 -17.42 12.42 -9.12
C ILE A 535 -18.03 12.73 -7.75
N ASN A 536 -19.00 13.64 -7.68
CA ASN A 536 -19.60 14.07 -6.41
C ASN A 536 -20.26 12.91 -5.65
N GLN A 537 -20.89 11.95 -6.37
CA GLN A 537 -21.48 10.74 -5.77
C GLN A 537 -20.46 9.83 -5.07
N ARG A 538 -19.17 9.97 -5.37
CA ARG A 538 -18.07 9.15 -4.85
C ARG A 538 -17.15 9.93 -3.90
N SER A 539 -17.54 11.17 -3.59
CA SER A 539 -16.74 12.12 -2.84
C SER A 539 -17.29 12.30 -1.42
N TYR A 540 -16.51 12.91 -0.54
CA TYR A 540 -17.03 13.45 0.72
C TYR A 540 -17.75 14.78 0.47
N THR A 541 -18.99 14.91 0.94
CA THR A 541 -19.88 16.02 0.57
C THR A 541 -20.40 16.83 1.76
N ASP A 542 -19.84 16.65 2.94
CA ASP A 542 -20.29 17.35 4.15
C ASP A 542 -19.97 18.85 4.06
N THR A 543 -21.03 19.66 4.14
CA THR A 543 -20.92 21.11 4.02
C THR A 543 -20.29 21.75 5.26
N ASP A 544 -20.43 21.17 6.44
CA ASP A 544 -19.80 21.72 7.66
C ASP A 544 -18.28 21.65 7.51
N TYR A 545 -17.75 20.51 7.06
CA TYR A 545 -16.33 20.31 6.80
C TYR A 545 -15.75 21.35 5.83
N PHE A 546 -16.36 21.53 4.66
CA PHE A 546 -15.84 22.48 3.69
C PHE A 546 -16.03 23.94 4.13
N ASN A 547 -17.16 24.30 4.74
CA ASN A 547 -17.39 25.66 5.23
C ASN A 547 -16.43 26.02 6.38
N GLU A 548 -16.09 25.07 7.25
CA GLU A 548 -15.14 25.27 8.35
C GLU A 548 -13.71 25.52 7.81
N ILE A 549 -13.29 24.77 6.78
CA ILE A 549 -12.02 24.99 6.10
C ILE A 549 -11.99 26.34 5.37
N ILE A 550 -13.07 26.70 4.66
CA ILE A 550 -13.19 28.01 4.01
C ILE A 550 -13.09 29.13 5.05
N GLY A 551 -13.85 29.05 6.14
CA GLY A 551 -13.83 30.03 7.22
C GLY A 551 -12.44 30.18 7.85
N THR A 552 -11.75 29.06 8.06
CA THR A 552 -10.39 29.04 8.61
C THR A 552 -9.38 29.69 7.66
N GLN A 553 -9.50 29.48 6.35
CA GLN A 553 -8.67 30.17 5.37
C GLN A 553 -9.00 31.66 5.27
N CYS A 554 -10.27 32.04 5.38
CA CYS A 554 -10.66 33.45 5.48
C CYS A 554 -10.01 34.13 6.70
N LEU A 555 -9.98 33.47 7.86
CA LEU A 555 -9.25 33.97 9.04
C LEU A 555 -7.76 34.13 8.77
N ARG A 556 -7.13 33.12 8.14
CA ARG A 556 -5.71 33.14 7.75
C ARG A 556 -5.38 34.31 6.82
N GLU A 557 -6.31 34.68 5.94
CA GLU A 557 -6.18 35.81 5.02
C GLU A 557 -6.68 37.15 5.59
N MET A 558 -7.11 37.19 6.87
CA MET A 558 -7.71 38.36 7.52
C MET A 558 -8.99 38.87 6.84
N ARG A 559 -9.73 37.98 6.17
CA ARG A 559 -11.04 38.24 5.54
C ARG A 559 -12.16 37.96 6.53
N TYR A 560 -12.26 38.75 7.60
CA TYR A 560 -13.14 38.44 8.73
C TYR A 560 -14.63 38.42 8.37
N ALA A 561 -15.10 39.31 7.50
CA ALA A 561 -16.49 39.31 7.04
C ALA A 561 -16.87 38.02 6.31
N ASP A 562 -15.98 37.51 5.44
CA ASP A 562 -16.17 36.23 4.76
C ASP A 562 -16.09 35.07 5.76
N ALA A 563 -15.15 35.11 6.72
CA ALA A 563 -15.06 34.09 7.76
C ALA A 563 -16.38 33.97 8.54
N ILE A 564 -16.98 35.10 8.95
CA ILE A 564 -18.30 35.15 9.61
C ILE A 564 -19.36 34.48 8.72
N LYS A 565 -19.41 34.82 7.42
CA LYS A 565 -20.38 34.28 6.46
C LYS A 565 -20.30 32.76 6.31
N TYR A 566 -19.11 32.18 6.36
CA TYR A 566 -18.93 30.73 6.19
C TYR A 566 -19.08 29.97 7.51
N PHE A 567 -18.53 30.47 8.61
CA PHE A 567 -18.72 29.85 9.92
C PHE A 567 -20.17 29.91 10.39
N SER A 568 -20.96 30.93 10.02
CA SER A 568 -22.39 30.97 10.33
C SER A 568 -23.21 29.85 9.67
N LYS A 569 -22.61 29.11 8.72
CA LYS A 569 -23.21 27.94 8.07
C LYS A 569 -22.75 26.61 8.66
N VAL A 570 -21.77 26.64 9.56
CA VAL A 570 -21.23 25.44 10.23
C VAL A 570 -22.09 25.18 11.46
N SER A 571 -22.52 23.93 11.67
CA SER A 571 -23.27 23.59 12.88
C SER A 571 -22.43 23.77 14.15
N ALA A 572 -23.04 24.24 15.24
CA ALA A 572 -22.35 24.47 16.51
C ALA A 572 -21.68 23.19 17.06
N ALA A 573 -22.27 22.01 16.77
CA ALA A 573 -21.73 20.73 17.19
C ALA A 573 -20.43 20.35 16.44
N PHE A 574 -20.22 20.85 15.21
CA PHE A 574 -19.11 20.43 14.36
C PHE A 574 -17.75 20.76 14.97
N GLN A 575 -17.62 21.89 15.69
CA GLN A 575 -16.37 22.28 16.34
C GLN A 575 -15.82 21.16 17.24
N TYR A 576 -16.69 20.44 17.95
CA TYR A 576 -16.28 19.38 18.88
C TYR A 576 -15.73 18.14 18.17
N SER A 577 -16.00 17.99 16.87
CA SER A 577 -15.41 16.93 16.03
C SER A 577 -14.00 17.29 15.51
N LEU A 578 -13.59 18.57 15.57
CA LEU A 578 -12.30 19.02 15.05
C LEU A 578 -11.15 18.48 15.89
N ASN A 579 -10.12 17.93 15.24
CA ASN A 579 -8.90 17.47 15.92
C ASN A 579 -8.27 18.60 16.75
N THR A 580 -8.23 19.83 16.23
CA THR A 580 -7.71 21.00 16.96
C THR A 580 -8.50 21.33 18.25
N TYR A 581 -9.79 21.00 18.32
CA TYR A 581 -10.56 21.14 19.55
C TYR A 581 -10.22 20.00 20.52
N LYS A 582 -10.25 18.75 20.04
CA LYS A 582 -9.98 17.53 20.82
C LYS A 582 -8.59 17.52 21.44
N ASP A 583 -7.60 18.01 20.71
CA ASP A 583 -6.22 18.16 21.17
C ASP A 583 -6.04 19.35 22.14
N GLY A 584 -7.10 20.10 22.43
CA GLY A 584 -7.14 21.16 23.42
C GLY A 584 -6.44 22.46 22.99
N PHE A 585 -6.39 22.76 21.68
CA PHE A 585 -5.80 24.00 21.16
C PHE A 585 -6.78 25.17 21.09
N MET A 586 -8.09 24.93 21.20
CA MET A 586 -9.15 25.96 21.19
C MET A 586 -9.61 26.33 22.61
N LYS A 587 -8.70 26.78 23.47
CA LYS A 587 -9.03 27.09 24.89
C LYS A 587 -8.51 28.44 25.40
N TRP A 588 -7.62 29.09 24.66
CA TRP A 588 -6.97 30.32 25.09
C TRP A 588 -7.73 31.55 24.57
N ASN A 589 -7.77 32.62 25.36
CA ASN A 589 -8.34 33.89 24.95
C ASN A 589 -7.42 34.56 23.91
N PRO A 590 -7.87 34.73 22.64
CA PRO A 590 -7.03 35.32 21.62
C PRO A 590 -6.77 36.82 21.82
N PHE A 591 -7.56 37.50 22.66
CA PHE A 591 -7.42 38.94 22.94
C PHE A 591 -6.70 39.24 24.26
N SER A 592 -6.08 38.24 24.89
CA SER A 592 -5.30 38.38 26.12
C SER A 592 -3.81 38.12 25.85
N HIS A 593 -2.95 39.04 26.29
CA HIS A 593 -1.50 38.86 26.19
C HIS A 593 -0.98 37.82 27.21
N GLY A 594 -1.59 37.76 28.40
CA GLY A 594 -1.21 36.88 29.52
C GLY A 594 -1.53 35.40 29.34
N GLY A 595 -2.23 35.01 28.27
CA GLY A 595 -2.52 33.60 27.98
C GLY A 595 -3.59 33.01 28.89
N GLU A 596 -4.62 33.80 29.19
CA GLU A 596 -5.76 33.37 29.97
C GLU A 596 -6.60 32.35 29.19
N ARG A 597 -7.24 31.41 29.89
CA ARG A 597 -8.21 30.50 29.27
C ARG A 597 -9.55 31.21 29.11
N LEU A 598 -10.27 30.89 28.04
CA LEU A 598 -11.66 31.30 27.92
C LEU A 598 -12.53 30.48 28.89
N PRO A 599 -13.47 31.12 29.61
CA PRO A 599 -14.49 30.40 30.38
C PRO A 599 -15.42 29.58 29.48
N ASP A 600 -15.72 30.11 28.28
CA ASP A 600 -16.51 29.45 27.25
C ASP A 600 -15.77 29.55 25.90
N ASN A 601 -15.53 28.39 25.29
CA ASN A 601 -14.88 28.25 23.98
C ASN A 601 -15.84 27.73 22.90
N SER A 602 -17.15 27.83 23.12
CA SER A 602 -18.16 27.62 22.08
C SER A 602 -17.92 28.55 20.88
N ASP A 603 -18.13 28.01 19.68
CA ASP A 603 -17.98 28.75 18.41
C ASP A 603 -16.67 29.57 18.31
N TYR A 604 -15.57 29.00 18.79
CA TYR A 604 -14.27 29.66 19.02
C TYR A 604 -13.78 30.45 17.81
N LYS A 605 -13.77 29.83 16.62
CA LYS A 605 -13.35 30.49 15.38
C LYS A 605 -14.33 31.57 14.90
N TYR A 606 -15.62 31.33 15.06
CA TYR A 606 -16.68 32.27 14.66
C TYR A 606 -16.67 33.52 15.53
N ASN A 607 -16.58 33.35 16.86
CA ASN A 607 -16.53 34.45 17.82
C ASN A 607 -15.26 35.28 17.63
N PHE A 608 -14.11 34.64 17.38
CA PHE A 608 -12.89 35.35 16.99
C PHE A 608 -13.08 36.18 15.71
N ALA A 609 -13.70 35.62 14.66
CA ALA A 609 -13.97 36.34 13.42
C ALA A 609 -14.84 37.59 13.65
N ARG A 610 -15.90 37.45 14.46
CA ARG A 610 -16.81 38.55 14.82
C ARG A 610 -16.10 39.66 15.57
N GLU A 611 -15.26 39.31 16.54
CA GLU A 611 -14.53 40.30 17.33
C GLU A 611 -13.48 41.02 16.48
N MET A 612 -12.69 40.30 15.67
CA MET A 612 -11.73 40.92 14.75
C MET A 612 -12.42 41.87 13.76
N TYR A 613 -13.56 41.46 13.19
CA TYR A 613 -14.34 42.32 12.30
C TYR A 613 -14.87 43.57 13.02
N SER A 614 -15.43 43.40 14.22
CA SER A 614 -15.92 44.52 15.04
C SER A 614 -14.81 45.51 15.39
N LEU A 615 -13.62 45.01 15.73
CA LEU A 615 -12.43 45.84 15.97
C LEU A 615 -12.02 46.61 14.71
N GLU A 616 -11.99 45.98 13.54
CA GLU A 616 -11.70 46.69 12.28
C GLU A 616 -12.69 47.83 12.00
N GLN A 617 -13.99 47.61 12.23
CA GLN A 617 -14.99 48.68 12.05
C GLN A 617 -14.82 49.79 13.09
N SER A 618 -14.60 49.42 14.35
CA SER A 618 -14.42 50.37 15.45
C SER A 618 -13.18 51.24 15.24
N ILE A 619 -12.06 50.67 14.79
CA ILE A 619 -10.82 51.41 14.47
C ILE A 619 -11.05 52.41 13.33
N LYS A 620 -11.84 52.04 12.32
CA LYS A 620 -12.17 52.93 11.18
C LYS A 620 -13.04 54.12 11.61
N GLN A 621 -14.01 53.87 12.49
CA GLN A 621 -14.99 54.88 12.93
C GLN A 621 -14.46 55.79 14.05
N THR A 622 -13.52 55.32 14.87
CA THR A 622 -13.01 56.09 16.01
C THR A 622 -12.07 57.20 15.55
N VAL A 623 -12.36 58.43 16.00
CA VAL A 623 -11.56 59.63 15.76
C VAL A 623 -10.62 59.99 16.91
N ASP A 624 -10.98 59.63 18.15
CA ASP A 624 -10.12 59.87 19.33
C ASP A 624 -8.84 59.04 19.23
N PRO A 625 -7.65 59.67 19.19
CA PRO A 625 -6.39 58.98 18.99
C PRO A 625 -6.08 57.95 20.09
N ASN A 626 -6.41 58.25 21.35
CA ASN A 626 -6.13 57.36 22.47
C ASN A 626 -7.02 56.11 22.45
N ARG A 627 -8.33 56.27 22.28
CA ARG A 627 -9.25 55.14 22.11
C ARG A 627 -8.94 54.32 20.87
N LYS A 628 -8.59 54.98 19.75
CA LYS A 628 -8.19 54.30 18.51
C LYS A 628 -6.94 53.44 18.70
N ALA A 629 -5.93 53.96 19.41
CA ALA A 629 -4.72 53.22 19.75
C ALA A 629 -5.02 51.97 20.60
N LEU A 630 -5.86 52.08 21.64
CA LEU A 630 -6.25 50.92 22.47
C LEU A 630 -7.00 49.85 21.66
N LEU A 631 -7.89 50.25 20.74
CA LEU A 631 -8.56 49.32 19.83
C LEU A 631 -7.56 48.62 18.89
N GLN A 632 -6.58 49.36 18.36
CA GLN A 632 -5.52 48.79 17.53
C GLN A 632 -4.62 47.82 18.30
N ILE A 633 -4.32 48.11 19.57
CA ILE A 633 -3.55 47.19 20.43
C ILE A 633 -4.33 45.89 20.64
N ARG A 634 -5.62 45.96 20.97
CA ARG A 634 -6.47 44.75 21.11
C ARG A 634 -6.53 43.95 19.81
N TYR A 635 -6.72 44.62 18.68
CA TYR A 635 -6.69 43.98 17.36
C TYR A 635 -5.34 43.30 17.09
N THR A 636 -4.24 43.96 17.43
CA THR A 636 -2.88 43.44 17.25
C THR A 636 -2.65 42.19 18.11
N ILE A 637 -3.08 42.20 19.38
CA ILE A 637 -3.01 41.02 20.26
C ILE A 637 -3.80 39.85 19.66
N GLY A 638 -5.01 40.11 19.18
CA GLY A 638 -5.84 39.12 18.48
C GLY A 638 -5.13 38.53 17.26
N LEU A 639 -4.54 39.39 16.42
CA LEU A 639 -3.83 38.98 15.22
C LEU A 639 -2.56 38.18 15.56
N GLU A 640 -1.73 38.66 16.49
CA GLU A 640 -0.53 37.99 16.97
C GLU A 640 -0.83 36.59 17.50
N ASN A 641 -1.83 36.48 18.38
CA ASN A 641 -2.21 35.23 19.00
C ASN A 641 -2.78 34.25 17.96
N SER A 642 -3.55 34.72 16.98
CA SER A 642 -4.14 33.87 15.93
C SER A 642 -3.13 33.15 15.05
N ILE A 643 -1.91 33.69 14.98
CA ILE A 643 -0.79 33.13 14.24
C ILE A 643 0.33 32.63 15.16
N ASN A 644 0.07 32.45 16.46
CA ASN A 644 1.06 31.94 17.44
C ASN A 644 0.39 31.04 18.48
N ARG A 645 0.00 31.60 19.63
CA ARG A 645 -0.55 30.84 20.77
C ARG A 645 -1.87 30.16 20.43
N CYS A 646 -2.74 30.84 19.69
CA CYS A 646 -4.05 30.40 19.24
C CYS A 646 -4.03 30.01 17.76
N TRP A 647 -2.93 29.37 17.30
CA TRP A 647 -2.71 29.00 15.89
C TRP A 647 -3.86 28.18 15.28
N ALA A 648 -4.60 27.43 16.10
CA ALA A 648 -5.76 26.65 15.66
C ALA A 648 -6.87 27.51 15.04
N LEU A 649 -6.89 28.83 15.29
CA LEU A 649 -7.81 29.77 14.66
C LEU A 649 -7.62 29.86 13.15
N THR A 650 -6.39 29.72 12.67
CA THR A 650 -6.05 29.97 11.26
C THR A 650 -5.57 28.71 10.52
N GLN A 651 -5.32 27.61 11.24
CA GLN A 651 -4.61 26.43 10.73
C GLN A 651 -4.94 25.14 11.48
N TYR A 652 -4.46 24.01 10.96
CA TYR A 652 -4.67 22.65 11.51
C TYR A 652 -3.37 21.98 11.98
N TYR A 653 -2.25 22.70 11.95
CA TYR A 653 -0.95 22.24 12.44
C TYR A 653 -0.06 23.44 12.81
N LYS A 654 0.94 23.19 13.67
CA LYS A 654 2.01 24.13 14.07
C LYS A 654 3.36 23.47 13.79
N GLY A 655 4.19 24.10 12.96
CA GLY A 655 5.53 23.62 12.58
C GLY A 655 5.61 23.16 11.13
N SER A 656 6.60 22.30 10.83
CA SER A 656 6.79 21.70 9.51
C SER A 656 5.95 20.43 9.37
N VAL A 657 4.98 20.38 8.47
CA VAL A 657 4.32 19.11 8.09
C VAL A 657 5.06 18.53 6.89
N PHE A 658 5.46 17.26 7.00
CA PHE A 658 5.87 16.47 5.85
C PHE A 658 4.63 15.86 5.22
N ASN A 659 4.32 16.30 4.02
CA ASN A 659 3.53 15.55 3.06
C ASN A 659 4.30 15.60 1.73
N TRP A 660 4.36 14.49 1.01
CA TRP A 660 5.13 14.34 -0.23
C TRP A 660 4.75 15.33 -1.33
N VAL A 661 3.57 15.94 -1.23
CA VAL A 661 3.16 17.02 -2.14
C VAL A 661 3.86 18.34 -1.79
N VAL A 662 4.09 18.67 -0.51
CA VAL A 662 4.71 19.94 -0.09
C VAL A 662 5.29 19.90 1.34
N ASN A 663 6.52 20.40 1.50
CA ASN A 663 7.11 20.68 2.81
C ASN A 663 6.62 22.05 3.32
N TYR A 664 5.67 22.04 4.26
CA TYR A 664 5.09 23.27 4.80
C TYR A 664 5.61 23.60 6.18
N ASP A 665 6.59 24.50 6.25
CA ASP A 665 6.73 25.38 7.40
C ASP A 665 5.68 26.49 7.30
N TRP A 666 4.70 26.45 8.19
CA TRP A 666 3.62 27.42 8.22
C TRP A 666 4.08 28.89 8.37
N THR A 667 5.19 29.14 9.06
CA THR A 667 5.74 30.50 9.20
C THR A 667 6.26 31.05 7.87
N LYS A 668 6.56 30.17 6.91
CA LYS A 668 6.99 30.56 5.56
C LYS A 668 5.82 30.91 4.64
N ARG A 669 4.56 30.65 5.04
CA ARG A 669 3.38 30.98 4.23
C ARG A 669 3.24 32.49 4.04
N PRO A 670 2.90 32.98 2.84
CA PRO A 670 2.70 34.41 2.58
C PRO A 670 1.66 35.05 3.52
N ALA A 671 0.57 34.33 3.84
CA ALA A 671 -0.46 34.83 4.74
C ALA A 671 0.05 35.06 6.16
N TRP A 672 0.89 34.16 6.68
CA TRP A 672 1.52 34.32 7.98
C TRP A 672 2.43 35.56 8.01
N LYS A 673 3.32 35.71 7.01
CA LYS A 673 4.20 36.88 6.89
C LYS A 673 3.42 38.20 6.80
N ARG A 674 2.29 38.21 6.09
CA ARG A 674 1.40 39.39 6.02
C ARG A 674 0.78 39.72 7.38
N ALA A 675 0.30 38.73 8.11
CA ALA A 675 -0.25 38.92 9.44
C ALA A 675 0.83 39.43 10.42
N GLU A 676 2.02 38.85 10.38
CA GLU A 676 3.17 39.27 11.19
C GLU A 676 3.62 40.71 10.86
N ALA A 677 3.75 41.06 9.59
CA ALA A 677 4.10 42.42 9.20
C ALA A 677 3.01 43.43 9.60
N ARG A 678 1.73 43.06 9.42
CA ARG A 678 0.59 43.92 9.76
C ARG A 678 0.50 44.18 11.26
N GLN A 679 0.69 43.16 12.10
CA GLN A 679 0.64 43.34 13.55
C GLN A 679 1.77 44.25 14.06
N LYS A 680 3.02 44.06 13.59
CA LYS A 680 4.16 44.92 13.97
C LYS A 680 3.92 46.38 13.60
N ARG A 681 3.43 46.63 12.39
CA ARG A 681 3.10 47.98 11.93
C ARG A 681 1.98 48.61 12.76
N LEU A 682 0.85 47.92 12.94
CA LEU A 682 -0.28 48.45 13.71
C LEU A 682 0.08 48.71 15.17
N LEU A 683 0.94 47.89 15.77
CA LEU A 683 1.43 48.12 17.11
C LEU A 683 2.25 49.41 17.21
N SER A 684 3.16 49.63 16.26
CA SER A 684 3.95 50.86 16.18
C SER A 684 3.05 52.08 15.94
N ASP A 685 2.10 51.99 15.01
CA ASP A 685 1.15 53.07 14.70
C ASP A 685 0.32 53.42 15.94
N ALA A 686 -0.14 52.41 16.69
CA ALA A 686 -0.91 52.61 17.91
C ALA A 686 -0.12 53.44 18.93
N PHE A 687 1.13 53.06 19.24
CA PHE A 687 1.94 53.81 20.21
C PHE A 687 2.30 55.23 19.74
N ASN A 688 2.49 55.43 18.43
CA ASN A 688 2.73 56.77 17.88
C ASN A 688 1.49 57.69 17.97
N MET A 689 0.28 57.13 18.03
CA MET A 689 -0.96 57.89 18.15
C MET A 689 -1.32 58.25 19.59
N ILE A 690 -0.79 57.55 20.59
CA ILE A 690 -1.15 57.80 21.98
C ILE A 690 -0.62 59.18 22.40
N THR A 691 -1.52 60.05 22.84
CA THR A 691 -1.19 61.39 23.34
C THR A 691 -1.27 61.49 24.86
N ASP A 692 -2.02 60.58 25.51
CA ASP A 692 -2.21 60.55 26.96
C ASP A 692 -1.23 59.56 27.63
N ARG A 693 -0.51 60.02 28.66
CA ARG A 693 0.48 59.20 29.38
C ARG A 693 -0.14 58.09 30.23
N GLU A 694 -1.33 58.27 30.80
CA GLU A 694 -2.07 57.22 31.50
C GLU A 694 -2.49 56.13 30.52
N VAL A 695 -2.96 56.53 29.33
CA VAL A 695 -3.31 55.58 28.26
C VAL A 695 -2.09 54.84 27.75
N ALA A 696 -0.95 55.51 27.61
CA ALA A 696 0.32 54.86 27.24
C ALA A 696 0.76 53.83 28.30
N ALA A 697 0.63 54.16 29.59
CA ALA A 697 0.92 53.25 30.68
C ALA A 697 -0.02 52.02 30.68
N ASP A 698 -1.32 52.24 30.44
CA ASP A 698 -2.31 51.18 30.30
C ASP A 698 -2.03 50.28 29.09
N ALA A 699 -1.65 50.85 27.95
CA ALA A 699 -1.25 50.12 26.75
C ALA A 699 -0.04 49.20 27.00
N GLN A 700 1.01 49.71 27.65
CA GLN A 700 2.19 48.91 28.01
C GLN A 700 1.83 47.82 29.03
N TRP A 701 0.96 48.12 29.99
CA TRP A 701 0.43 47.14 30.95
C TRP A 701 -0.31 45.98 30.28
N ILE A 702 -1.19 46.29 29.31
CA ILE A 702 -1.94 45.27 28.55
C ILE A 702 -1.00 44.31 27.81
N LEU A 703 0.14 44.81 27.33
CA LEU A 703 1.19 44.02 26.67
C LEU A 703 2.16 43.37 27.67
N SER A 704 1.86 43.39 28.97
CA SER A 704 2.71 42.88 30.05
C SER A 704 4.13 43.48 30.07
N ARG A 705 4.31 44.70 29.52
CA ARG A 705 5.58 45.44 29.53
C ARG A 705 5.69 46.31 30.79
N HIS A 706 5.56 45.65 31.94
CA HIS A 706 5.52 46.30 33.26
C HIS A 706 6.75 47.16 33.54
N TRP A 707 7.93 46.73 33.07
CA TRP A 707 9.17 47.49 33.23
C TRP A 707 9.12 48.84 32.50
N ILE A 708 8.48 48.92 31.33
CA ILE A 708 8.31 50.19 30.59
C ILE A 708 7.38 51.11 31.37
N VAL A 709 6.28 50.58 31.93
CA VAL A 709 5.37 51.36 32.78
C VAL A 709 6.13 51.98 33.95
N MET A 710 6.97 51.19 34.62
CA MET A 710 7.75 51.66 35.77
C MET A 710 8.87 52.63 35.39
N LYS A 711 9.52 52.46 34.23
CA LYS A 711 10.65 53.28 33.77
C LYS A 711 10.21 54.59 33.14
N GLU A 712 9.22 54.56 32.25
CA GLU A 712 8.86 55.69 31.39
C GLU A 712 7.55 56.38 31.81
N TYR A 713 6.70 55.69 32.57
CA TYR A 713 5.37 56.17 32.99
C TYR A 713 5.17 56.13 34.50
N SER A 714 6.24 56.32 35.27
CA SER A 714 6.30 56.18 36.72
C SER A 714 5.33 57.09 37.50
N ALA A 715 4.86 58.18 36.91
CA ALA A 715 3.92 59.12 37.54
C ALA A 715 2.43 58.79 37.30
N THR A 716 2.14 57.65 36.67
CA THR A 716 0.76 57.25 36.32
C THR A 716 0.09 56.39 37.40
N ARG A 717 -1.24 56.37 37.43
CA ARG A 717 -2.02 55.50 38.33
C ARG A 717 -1.69 54.02 38.11
N ARG A 718 -1.38 53.62 36.87
CA ARG A 718 -0.97 52.26 36.56
C ARG A 718 0.37 51.89 37.20
N ALA A 719 1.35 52.80 37.18
CA ALA A 719 2.62 52.62 37.88
C ALA A 719 2.43 52.55 39.40
N ASP A 720 1.54 53.38 39.96
CA ASP A 720 1.20 53.30 41.39
C ASP A 720 0.54 51.97 41.77
N TYR A 721 -0.37 51.47 40.93
CA TYR A 721 -0.97 50.16 41.12
C TYR A 721 0.11 49.06 41.10
N LEU A 722 1.00 49.11 40.11
CA LEU A 722 2.14 48.19 39.98
C LEU A 722 3.02 48.14 41.23
N ARG A 723 3.44 49.30 41.76
CA ARG A 723 4.24 49.39 42.99
C ARG A 723 3.60 48.71 44.20
N ARG A 724 2.27 48.68 44.25
CA ARG A 724 1.50 48.14 45.38
C ARG A 724 1.19 46.65 45.23
N HIS A 725 1.34 46.07 44.04
CA HIS A 725 0.84 44.73 43.73
C HIS A 725 1.83 43.80 43.02
N CYS A 726 3.00 44.29 42.54
CA CYS A 726 4.02 43.47 41.89
C CYS A 726 5.28 43.32 42.75
N ASP A 727 5.64 42.07 43.04
CA ASP A 727 6.74 41.62 43.91
C ASP A 727 7.86 40.87 43.16
N LEU A 728 7.75 40.70 41.84
CA LEU A 728 8.70 39.95 41.02
C LEU A 728 9.69 40.87 40.31
N TRP A 729 10.99 40.56 40.42
CA TRP A 729 12.10 41.30 39.79
C TRP A 729 11.91 41.55 38.28
N ARG A 730 11.28 40.59 37.59
CA ARG A 730 11.01 40.62 36.14
C ARG A 730 10.06 41.75 35.71
N ASP A 731 9.33 42.35 36.65
CA ASP A 731 8.37 43.43 36.39
C ASP A 731 9.06 44.81 36.35
N TYR A 732 10.36 44.88 36.70
CA TYR A 732 11.11 46.13 36.87
C TYR A 732 12.36 46.23 35.98
N VAL A 733 12.68 45.19 35.19
CA VAL A 733 13.90 45.12 34.36
C VAL A 733 13.57 44.63 32.95
N GLU A 734 14.26 45.18 31.95
CA GLU A 734 14.18 44.81 30.53
C GLU A 734 14.55 43.32 30.34
N GLN A 735 13.73 42.57 29.59
CA GLN A 735 13.92 41.14 29.28
C GLN A 735 14.48 40.94 27.88
#